data_AF-A0A524IMV9-F1
#
_entry.id   AF-A0A524IMV9-F1
#
_cell.length_a   1.000
_cell.length_b   1.000
_cell.length_c   1.000
_cell.angle_alpha   90.00
_cell.angle_beta   90.00
_cell.angle_gamma   90.00
#
_symmetry.space_group_name_H-M   'P 1'
#
loop_
_entity.id
_entity.type
_entity.pdbx_description
1 polymer ?
#
loop_
_entity_poly.entity_id
_entity_poly.type
_entity_poly.pdbx_seq_one_letter_code
_entity_poly.pdbx_strand_id
1 'polypeptide(L)'
;MRLTKVASRSGLQKGPVKEFHIAAKLRERYQVEEFLFASTGNVIFANFHAVRVLAQKMNDTRDLVSFPEQTVRAGQFNAMGLIDEILHYVVELYRESFGKGIFREAIEFIASSLSRDELDRTLEKFTESFPPLAVYRDGKSVKACLDSAEGGVSGRELALEEMLLLWLANANPAFGPFIEFFDDTDLKAGTSYTEVIQKLGEFFESRPVFGPDSQDLVTMLRSPAVAEPLSLQGQLTFMRDHWGMLLGRFLFRLLSSLDFLKEEEKLRFFGPGKAQVYTYGGAEFEYERFSEDKEWMPKVVLLAKTTLVWLDQLSKKYGRAVTKLDEIPDEELDLIAGRGFTGLWLIGIWERSPASKRIKQLCGNPEAESSAYSLLSYEIAENIGGWDALHQLKQRCSMRGIRLASDMVPNHTGIDSDWVVNHPDWFVQLGHSPFPSHTYSGENLSQDPRVQVFIEDQYYSKKDAAVTFRRTDAWTGDTRYIYHGNDGTAMPWNDTAQLNFLLPEVREAVIKTILHVASNFPIIRFDAAMTLAKRHFQRLWFPEPGSGGDIPSRSDYGLSKDDFNKAMPEEFWRQVVDRVAEEIPDTLLLAEAFWLMEGYFVRTLGMHRVYNSAFMNMLKKEENLNYRNTIKNTQEFDPDILKRFVNFMNNPDEDTAIAQFGSGDKYFGVCTMLVTMPGLPMIGHGQIEGFTEKYGMEYRKAYWDEKEDLVMRTRHEKEIFPLMKKRYLFAEVDNFLLFDVYDESGSVNENVFAYSNRAGSESALVLYNNSYDKTTGWINLSAARAQKSVSAEKIITRTSLAASLGLHNDSRYFCLFREERSKHYFIRNAGEIWRRGLFVSLKGYENQVYMDFREVEDNSMGHYAQAAAITAGGGFRDIDEVLKEIFLMPLHQAFRENLRLDLFTAYKDCLLKDAPLPADFMKRIETGYRKFLKGAVAFSADNFMLGKAYPGGAADTGKAVTKITAAAMSMVRALIDLPRVLRDFKLDSLVSLTEGTPSLMLLWALFKPVGSLIDDDAAEGSCSFFDEWLLTKPVSRLLEESGLNAYSIDRLTFTLKVLLLHQDWYTSADESSPEAAAGAAMETFISCDETRLFLGENRFEGILYFNRECYEEFIWWMFTIALLNLIETDKAAEELPRLKSVMEAWISAEKASGYKVQELLGFLREKAGL
;
A
#
# COMPACT_ATOMS: atom_id res chain seq x y z
N MET A 1 52.16 -11.29 -21.73
CA MET A 1 53.48 -11.97 -21.65
C MET A 1 53.72 -12.78 -20.35
N ARG A 2 52.67 -13.18 -19.61
CA ARG A 2 52.77 -13.93 -18.32
C ARG A 2 51.97 -15.26 -18.33
N LEU A 3 51.75 -15.87 -19.50
CA LEU A 3 50.94 -17.10 -19.66
C LEU A 3 51.73 -18.39 -19.91
N THR A 4 53.08 -18.35 -19.91
CA THR A 4 53.91 -19.51 -20.29
C THR A 4 54.42 -20.37 -19.13
N LYS A 5 54.06 -20.11 -17.86
CA LYS A 5 54.70 -20.78 -16.70
C LYS A 5 53.86 -21.76 -15.87
N VAL A 6 52.62 -22.09 -16.26
CA VAL A 6 51.78 -23.07 -15.52
C VAL A 6 51.69 -24.45 -16.20
N ALA A 7 52.20 -24.61 -17.43
CA ALA A 7 52.03 -25.82 -18.24
C ALA A 7 52.95 -27.02 -17.87
N SER A 8 53.61 -27.05 -16.70
CA SER A 8 54.66 -28.05 -16.42
C SER A 8 54.34 -29.08 -15.32
N ARG A 9 53.06 -29.34 -14.98
CA ARG A 9 52.71 -30.27 -13.89
C ARG A 9 51.69 -31.39 -14.18
N SER A 10 51.18 -31.55 -15.39
CA SER A 10 50.40 -32.74 -15.78
C SER A 10 51.22 -33.61 -16.74
N GLY A 11 51.75 -34.74 -16.26
CA GLY A 11 52.56 -35.69 -17.02
C GLY A 11 51.81 -36.50 -18.08
N LEU A 12 51.02 -35.86 -18.95
CA LEU A 12 50.34 -36.47 -20.10
C LEU A 12 50.94 -35.92 -21.41
N GLN A 13 51.23 -36.82 -22.36
CA GLN A 13 51.81 -36.51 -23.67
C GLN A 13 50.93 -35.50 -24.44
N LYS A 14 51.55 -34.53 -25.13
CA LYS A 14 50.90 -33.65 -26.11
C LYS A 14 50.28 -34.49 -27.23
N GLY A 15 48.96 -34.48 -27.38
CA GLY A 15 48.27 -34.98 -28.58
C GLY A 15 48.45 -34.01 -29.78
N PRO A 16 48.14 -34.45 -31.00
CA PRO A 16 48.12 -33.58 -32.18
C PRO A 16 47.08 -32.46 -32.06
N VAL A 17 47.32 -31.30 -32.68
CA VAL A 17 46.36 -30.19 -32.77
C VAL A 17 45.30 -30.52 -33.82
N LYS A 18 44.04 -30.62 -33.41
CA LYS A 18 42.85 -30.75 -34.27
C LYS A 18 42.16 -29.39 -34.34
N GLU A 19 41.66 -28.98 -35.51
CA GLU A 19 41.11 -27.63 -35.72
C GLU A 19 39.75 -27.74 -36.39
N PHE A 20 38.79 -26.89 -36.02
CA PHE A 20 37.51 -26.83 -36.72
C PHE A 20 37.74 -26.52 -38.20
N HIS A 21 37.17 -27.33 -39.07
CA HIS A 21 37.32 -27.26 -40.51
C HIS A 21 36.61 -26.00 -41.06
N ILE A 22 37.36 -24.91 -41.22
CA ILE A 22 36.88 -23.67 -41.83
C ILE A 22 37.33 -23.63 -43.29
N ALA A 23 36.37 -23.44 -44.20
CA ALA A 23 36.64 -23.27 -45.64
C ALA A 23 37.67 -22.13 -45.89
N ALA A 24 38.68 -22.39 -46.73
CA ALA A 24 39.78 -21.45 -47.00
C ALA A 24 39.29 -20.05 -47.43
N LYS A 25 38.24 -20.00 -48.26
CA LYS A 25 37.62 -18.77 -48.78
C LYS A 25 37.05 -17.87 -47.67
N LEU A 26 36.61 -18.44 -46.55
CA LEU A 26 36.03 -17.68 -45.44
C LEU A 26 37.07 -17.11 -44.48
N ARG A 27 38.22 -17.79 -44.32
CA ARG A 27 39.35 -17.25 -43.55
C ARG A 27 39.81 -15.91 -44.12
N GLU A 28 39.82 -15.79 -45.45
CA GLU A 28 40.11 -14.55 -46.17
C GLU A 28 38.98 -13.51 -46.03
N ARG A 29 37.72 -13.93 -46.24
CA ARG A 29 36.55 -13.02 -46.24
C ARG A 29 36.33 -12.32 -44.90
N TYR A 30 36.46 -13.03 -43.78
CA TYR A 30 36.19 -12.50 -42.44
C TYR A 30 37.46 -12.16 -41.65
N GLN A 31 38.65 -12.27 -42.27
CA GLN A 31 39.96 -12.04 -41.65
C GLN A 31 40.12 -12.80 -40.32
N VAL A 32 39.90 -14.12 -40.38
CA VAL A 32 40.03 -14.99 -39.21
C VAL A 32 41.52 -15.28 -38.97
N GLU A 33 42.17 -14.46 -38.15
CA GLU A 33 43.62 -14.54 -37.91
C GLU A 33 44.03 -15.46 -36.73
N GLU A 34 43.07 -15.99 -35.97
CA GLU A 34 43.29 -16.76 -34.74
C GLU A 34 42.66 -18.16 -34.75
N PHE A 35 43.12 -19.02 -33.82
CA PHE A 35 42.52 -20.31 -33.50
C PHE A 35 41.11 -20.10 -32.91
N LEU A 36 40.07 -20.08 -33.75
CA LEU A 36 38.69 -19.94 -33.28
C LEU A 36 38.20 -21.20 -32.56
N PHE A 37 38.62 -22.37 -33.03
CA PHE A 37 38.24 -23.69 -32.51
C PHE A 37 39.40 -24.67 -32.74
N ALA A 38 40.14 -25.05 -31.71
CA ALA A 38 41.24 -26.01 -31.83
C ALA A 38 41.39 -26.89 -30.58
N SER A 39 41.45 -28.22 -30.77
CA SER A 39 41.61 -29.20 -29.71
C SER A 39 42.98 -29.91 -29.83
N THR A 40 43.90 -29.70 -28.87
CA THR A 40 45.24 -30.33 -28.88
C THR A 40 45.35 -31.53 -27.94
N GLY A 41 44.22 -32.14 -27.58
CA GLY A 41 44.10 -32.94 -26.34
C GLY A 41 44.21 -32.09 -25.06
N ASN A 42 44.87 -30.93 -25.12
CA ASN A 42 44.72 -29.78 -24.23
C ASN A 42 43.82 -28.72 -24.90
N VAL A 43 42.82 -28.28 -24.14
CA VAL A 43 41.67 -27.48 -24.56
C VAL A 43 42.06 -26.00 -24.75
N ILE A 44 41.78 -25.40 -25.91
CA ILE A 44 41.95 -23.97 -26.19
C ILE A 44 40.70 -23.55 -27.01
N PHE A 45 39.63 -22.91 -26.50
CA PHE A 45 39.48 -21.58 -25.89
C PHE A 45 38.11 -21.43 -25.20
N ALA A 46 37.94 -20.39 -24.36
CA ALA A 46 36.68 -19.97 -23.74
C ALA A 46 36.58 -18.43 -23.77
N ASN A 47 36.47 -17.82 -24.95
CA ASN A 47 36.35 -16.36 -25.06
C ASN A 47 35.07 -15.97 -25.80
N PHE A 48 33.97 -15.86 -25.06
CA PHE A 48 32.67 -15.39 -25.58
C PHE A 48 32.77 -14.02 -26.28
N HIS A 49 33.72 -13.16 -25.88
CA HIS A 49 33.96 -11.89 -26.57
C HIS A 49 34.46 -12.09 -28.01
N ALA A 50 35.39 -13.03 -28.25
CA ALA A 50 35.87 -13.33 -29.59
C ALA A 50 34.75 -13.86 -30.51
N VAL A 51 33.86 -14.68 -29.96
CA VAL A 51 32.65 -15.19 -30.65
C VAL A 51 31.72 -14.03 -31.02
N ARG A 52 31.44 -13.10 -30.09
CA ARG A 52 30.61 -11.91 -30.36
C ARG A 52 31.24 -11.01 -31.44
N VAL A 53 32.55 -10.79 -31.40
CA VAL A 53 33.26 -9.96 -32.40
C VAL A 53 33.15 -10.57 -33.80
N LEU A 54 33.33 -11.88 -33.93
CA LEU A 54 33.22 -12.55 -35.22
C LEU A 54 31.78 -12.58 -35.74
N ALA A 55 30.80 -12.89 -34.87
CA ALA A 55 29.38 -12.82 -35.22
C ALA A 55 29.00 -11.43 -35.74
N GLN A 56 29.50 -10.36 -35.11
CA GLN A 56 29.30 -8.99 -35.58
C GLN A 56 29.91 -8.77 -36.96
N LYS A 57 31.19 -9.15 -37.19
CA LYS A 57 31.85 -9.02 -38.50
C LYS A 57 31.07 -9.74 -39.62
N MET A 58 30.51 -10.91 -39.32
CA MET A 58 29.66 -11.66 -40.25
C MET A 58 28.37 -10.90 -40.55
N ASN A 59 27.69 -10.39 -39.52
CA ASN A 59 26.45 -9.65 -39.68
C ASN A 59 26.65 -8.31 -40.41
N ASP A 60 27.79 -7.65 -40.24
CA ASP A 60 28.13 -6.40 -40.94
C ASP A 60 28.37 -6.58 -42.45
N THR A 61 28.69 -7.81 -42.87
CA THR A 61 29.02 -8.13 -44.27
C THR A 61 27.89 -8.88 -45.00
N ARG A 62 26.87 -9.36 -44.28
CA ARG A 62 25.67 -10.02 -44.84
C ARG A 62 24.58 -9.00 -45.18
N ASP A 63 23.76 -9.30 -46.19
CA ASP A 63 22.56 -8.50 -46.50
C ASP A 63 21.40 -8.91 -45.58
N LEU A 64 21.47 -8.47 -44.32
CA LEU A 64 20.44 -8.75 -43.32
C LEU A 64 19.15 -7.91 -43.50
N VAL A 65 19.16 -6.94 -44.42
CA VAL A 65 17.97 -6.12 -44.74
C VAL A 65 17.01 -6.94 -45.61
N SER A 66 17.55 -7.64 -46.59
CA SER A 66 16.77 -8.48 -47.49
C SER A 66 16.59 -9.91 -46.98
N PHE A 67 17.51 -10.40 -46.13
CA PHE A 67 17.51 -11.75 -45.57
C PHE A 67 17.79 -11.77 -44.05
N PRO A 68 16.88 -11.26 -43.21
CA PRO A 68 17.08 -11.17 -41.76
C PRO A 68 17.28 -12.53 -41.09
N GLU A 69 16.76 -13.61 -41.68
CA GLU A 69 16.97 -14.99 -41.22
C GLU A 69 18.43 -15.47 -41.30
N GLN A 70 19.29 -14.77 -42.04
CA GLN A 70 20.72 -15.03 -42.10
C GLN A 70 21.51 -14.39 -40.94
N THR A 71 20.84 -13.79 -39.96
CA THR A 71 21.52 -13.18 -38.80
C THR A 71 22.22 -14.25 -37.97
N VAL A 72 23.52 -14.07 -37.74
CA VAL A 72 24.30 -14.94 -36.87
C VAL A 72 24.20 -14.45 -35.43
N ARG A 73 23.68 -15.32 -34.57
CA ARG A 73 23.65 -15.13 -33.13
C ARG A 73 24.90 -15.72 -32.48
N ALA A 74 25.49 -14.99 -31.54
CA ALA A 74 26.78 -15.38 -30.96
C ALA A 74 26.65 -16.63 -30.08
N GLY A 75 25.53 -16.79 -29.36
CA GLY A 75 25.25 -17.98 -28.57
C GLY A 75 25.10 -19.22 -29.44
N GLN A 76 24.41 -19.11 -30.58
CA GLN A 76 24.26 -20.19 -31.55
C GLN A 76 25.61 -20.58 -32.16
N PHE A 77 26.43 -19.60 -32.53
CA PHE A 77 27.77 -19.86 -33.07
C PHE A 77 28.70 -20.54 -32.04
N ASN A 78 28.66 -20.11 -30.77
CA ASN A 78 29.40 -20.78 -29.69
C ASN A 78 28.93 -22.23 -29.47
N ALA A 79 27.61 -22.46 -29.51
CA ALA A 79 27.04 -23.78 -29.32
C ALA A 79 27.45 -24.76 -30.42
N MET A 80 27.47 -24.30 -31.69
CA MET A 80 27.97 -25.07 -32.83
C MET A 80 29.42 -25.51 -32.62
N GLY A 81 30.31 -24.57 -32.27
CA GLY A 81 31.72 -24.89 -32.01
C GLY A 81 31.93 -25.82 -30.81
N LEU A 82 31.14 -25.65 -29.74
CA LEU A 82 31.22 -26.54 -28.58
C LEU A 82 30.74 -27.97 -28.90
N ILE A 83 29.72 -28.11 -29.74
CA ILE A 83 29.27 -29.42 -30.24
C ILE A 83 30.43 -30.11 -30.93
N ASP A 84 31.11 -29.44 -31.86
CA ASP A 84 32.26 -29.99 -32.57
C ASP A 84 33.41 -30.41 -31.63
N GLU A 85 33.78 -29.54 -30.66
CA GLU A 85 34.79 -29.88 -29.64
C GLU A 85 34.42 -31.13 -28.84
N ILE A 86 33.14 -31.27 -28.47
CA ILE A 86 32.64 -32.44 -27.76
C ILE A 86 32.73 -33.69 -28.64
N LEU A 87 32.39 -33.58 -29.93
CA LEU A 87 32.48 -34.71 -30.87
C LEU A 87 33.94 -35.18 -31.03
N HIS A 88 34.90 -34.27 -31.20
CA HIS A 88 36.33 -34.62 -31.19
C HIS A 88 36.77 -35.32 -29.91
N TYR A 89 36.28 -34.84 -28.76
CA TYR A 89 36.61 -35.45 -27.48
C TYR A 89 36.03 -36.86 -27.34
N VAL A 90 34.81 -37.09 -27.81
CA VAL A 90 34.18 -38.42 -27.86
C VAL A 90 34.99 -39.37 -28.75
N VAL A 91 35.47 -38.89 -29.92
CA VAL A 91 36.37 -39.66 -30.79
C VAL A 91 37.67 -40.00 -30.06
N GLU A 92 38.27 -39.06 -29.34
CA GLU A 92 39.51 -39.31 -28.60
C GLU A 92 39.30 -40.35 -27.48
N LEU A 93 38.22 -40.25 -26.71
CA LEU A 93 37.88 -41.25 -25.68
C LEU A 93 37.67 -42.65 -26.28
N TYR A 94 37.09 -42.72 -27.48
CA TYR A 94 36.96 -43.98 -28.21
C TYR A 94 38.34 -44.56 -28.60
N ARG A 95 39.25 -43.72 -29.10
CA ARG A 95 40.64 -44.11 -29.43
C ARG A 95 41.42 -44.56 -28.19
N GLU A 96 41.22 -43.91 -27.05
CA GLU A 96 41.83 -44.32 -25.77
C GLU A 96 41.29 -45.67 -25.28
N SER A 97 39.99 -45.93 -25.49
CA SER A 97 39.33 -47.14 -25.01
C SER A 97 39.62 -48.39 -25.86
N PHE A 98 39.74 -48.23 -27.19
CA PHE A 98 39.81 -49.38 -28.12
C PHE A 98 41.07 -49.42 -28.98
N GLY A 99 41.96 -48.43 -28.88
CA GLY A 99 43.29 -48.44 -29.50
C GLY A 99 43.59 -47.21 -30.35
N LYS A 100 44.78 -46.61 -30.14
CA LYS A 100 45.20 -45.37 -30.82
C LYS A 100 45.33 -45.47 -32.35
N GLY A 101 45.48 -46.69 -32.87
CA GLY A 101 45.61 -46.99 -34.31
C GLY A 101 44.30 -47.25 -35.04
N ILE A 102 43.14 -47.10 -34.41
CA ILE A 102 41.84 -47.46 -35.01
C ILE A 102 41.52 -46.70 -36.30
N PHE A 103 41.94 -45.44 -36.41
CA PHE A 103 41.82 -44.67 -37.66
C PHE A 103 42.81 -45.12 -38.74
N ARG A 104 43.96 -45.68 -38.36
CA ARG A 104 44.88 -46.31 -39.31
C ARG A 104 44.29 -47.59 -39.89
N GLU A 105 43.66 -48.40 -39.04
CA GLU A 105 42.88 -49.57 -39.48
C GLU A 105 41.72 -49.17 -40.39
N ALA A 106 41.04 -48.05 -40.10
CA ALA A 106 39.99 -47.50 -40.95
C ALA A 106 40.53 -47.09 -42.34
N ILE A 107 41.68 -46.40 -42.38
CA ILE A 107 42.36 -46.04 -43.65
C ILE A 107 42.69 -47.30 -44.46
N GLU A 108 43.22 -48.35 -43.83
CA GLU A 108 43.56 -49.61 -44.50
C GLU A 108 42.30 -50.33 -45.03
N PHE A 109 41.22 -50.35 -44.23
CA PHE A 109 39.93 -50.90 -44.62
C PHE A 109 39.34 -50.16 -45.84
N ILE A 110 39.31 -48.83 -45.80
CA ILE A 110 38.80 -48.00 -46.90
C ILE A 110 39.66 -48.17 -48.16
N ALA A 111 40.98 -48.15 -48.01
CA ALA A 111 41.92 -48.31 -49.13
C ALA A 111 41.81 -49.68 -49.82
N SER A 112 41.41 -50.73 -49.09
CA SER A 112 41.15 -52.05 -49.66
C SER A 112 39.92 -52.11 -50.57
N SER A 113 38.99 -51.15 -50.41
CA SER A 113 37.75 -51.04 -51.20
C SER A 113 37.83 -50.03 -52.34
N LEU A 114 38.45 -48.85 -52.10
CA LEU A 114 38.48 -47.70 -53.03
C LEU A 114 39.83 -47.49 -53.74
N SER A 115 40.83 -48.35 -53.50
CA SER A 115 42.24 -48.12 -53.85
C SER A 115 42.90 -46.98 -53.05
N ARG A 116 44.21 -47.08 -52.82
CA ARG A 116 44.95 -46.10 -51.99
C ARG A 116 45.09 -44.74 -52.69
N ASP A 117 45.21 -44.71 -54.02
CA ASP A 117 45.38 -43.48 -54.80
C ASP A 117 44.12 -42.60 -54.77
N GLU A 118 42.92 -43.19 -54.84
CA GLU A 118 41.65 -42.44 -54.77
C GLU A 118 41.39 -41.89 -53.36
N LEU A 119 41.73 -42.66 -52.31
CA LEU A 119 41.64 -42.20 -50.92
C LEU A 119 42.62 -41.03 -50.65
N ASP A 120 43.88 -41.16 -51.07
CA ASP A 120 44.89 -40.10 -50.90
C ASP A 120 44.48 -38.83 -51.67
N ARG A 121 43.96 -38.95 -52.89
CA ARG A 121 43.44 -37.81 -53.66
C ARG A 121 42.27 -37.11 -52.95
N THR A 122 41.40 -37.87 -52.30
CA THR A 122 40.26 -37.33 -51.54
C THR A 122 40.75 -36.60 -50.29
N LEU A 123 41.72 -37.15 -49.55
CA LEU A 123 42.34 -36.52 -48.39
C LEU A 123 43.13 -35.25 -48.76
N GLU A 124 43.84 -35.25 -49.89
CA GLU A 124 44.53 -34.07 -50.42
C GLU A 124 43.53 -32.97 -50.75
N LYS A 125 42.44 -33.28 -51.47
CA LYS A 125 41.43 -32.29 -51.84
C LYS A 125 40.67 -31.74 -50.62
N PHE A 126 40.37 -32.58 -49.63
CA PHE A 126 39.82 -32.14 -48.35
C PHE A 126 40.73 -31.12 -47.66
N THR A 127 42.03 -31.45 -47.55
CA THR A 127 43.03 -30.59 -46.90
C THR A 127 43.30 -29.30 -47.68
N GLU A 128 43.06 -29.26 -49.00
CA GLU A 128 43.10 -28.02 -49.79
C GLU A 128 41.88 -27.12 -49.52
N SER A 129 40.69 -27.70 -49.46
CA SER A 129 39.42 -26.96 -49.27
C SER A 129 39.24 -26.47 -47.83
N PHE A 130 39.70 -27.27 -46.87
CA PHE A 130 39.65 -27.03 -45.42
C PHE A 130 41.07 -27.11 -44.83
N PRO A 131 41.97 -26.16 -45.17
CA PRO A 131 43.36 -26.25 -44.78
C PRO A 131 43.54 -26.03 -43.27
N PRO A 132 44.27 -26.91 -42.57
CA PRO A 132 44.72 -26.61 -41.21
C PRO A 132 45.66 -25.40 -41.23
N LEU A 133 45.83 -24.71 -40.11
CA LEU A 133 46.67 -23.50 -40.04
C LEU A 133 48.11 -23.74 -40.51
N ALA A 134 48.65 -24.94 -40.28
CA ALA A 134 49.98 -25.31 -40.78
C ALA A 134 50.11 -25.19 -42.31
N VAL A 135 49.03 -25.44 -43.04
CA VAL A 135 48.95 -25.31 -44.51
C VAL A 135 48.58 -23.89 -44.92
N TYR A 136 47.59 -23.28 -44.23
CA TYR A 136 47.08 -21.95 -44.58
C TYR A 136 48.06 -20.81 -44.26
N ARG A 137 48.75 -20.88 -43.11
CA ARG A 137 49.61 -19.79 -42.57
C ARG A 137 51.08 -20.16 -42.53
N ASP A 138 51.43 -21.37 -42.09
CA ASP A 138 52.84 -21.77 -41.89
C ASP A 138 53.53 -22.24 -43.20
N GLY A 139 52.82 -22.21 -44.33
CA GLY A 139 53.35 -22.51 -45.65
C GLY A 139 53.73 -23.98 -45.89
N LYS A 140 53.26 -24.90 -45.04
CA LYS A 140 53.46 -26.34 -45.22
C LYS A 140 52.63 -26.82 -46.41
N SER A 141 53.21 -27.61 -47.31
CA SER A 141 52.44 -28.18 -48.43
C SER A 141 51.43 -29.22 -47.91
N VAL A 142 50.29 -29.35 -48.60
CA VAL A 142 49.22 -30.33 -48.26
C VAL A 142 49.81 -31.73 -48.10
N LYS A 143 50.67 -32.15 -49.04
CA LYS A 143 51.33 -33.46 -49.00
C LYS A 143 52.25 -33.62 -47.79
N ALA A 144 53.04 -32.59 -47.46
CA ALA A 144 53.87 -32.60 -46.25
C ALA A 144 53.05 -32.61 -44.96
N CYS A 145 51.81 -32.08 -44.98
CA CYS A 145 50.89 -32.16 -43.85
C CYS A 145 50.35 -33.59 -43.67
N LEU A 146 49.88 -34.22 -44.74
CA LEU A 146 49.35 -35.59 -44.71
C LEU A 146 50.42 -36.65 -44.37
N ASP A 147 51.67 -36.42 -44.80
CA ASP A 147 52.82 -37.30 -44.53
C ASP A 147 53.43 -37.05 -43.14
N SER A 148 53.06 -35.97 -42.45
CA SER A 148 53.58 -35.68 -41.11
C SER A 148 52.95 -36.59 -40.06
N ALA A 149 53.68 -36.83 -38.97
CA ALA A 149 53.18 -37.55 -37.80
C ALA A 149 53.42 -36.70 -36.55
N GLU A 150 52.35 -36.37 -35.84
CA GLU A 150 52.39 -35.60 -34.60
C GLU A 150 51.72 -36.41 -33.48
N GLY A 151 52.37 -36.51 -32.32
CA GLY A 151 51.83 -37.26 -31.18
C GLY A 151 51.61 -38.77 -31.40
N GLY A 152 52.19 -39.36 -32.46
CA GLY A 152 51.99 -40.77 -32.83
C GLY A 152 50.80 -41.04 -33.77
N VAL A 153 50.11 -39.99 -34.22
CA VAL A 153 48.99 -40.02 -35.19
C VAL A 153 49.49 -39.44 -36.51
N SER A 154 49.20 -40.11 -37.64
CA SER A 154 49.57 -39.58 -38.96
C SER A 154 48.62 -38.47 -39.43
N GLY A 155 49.10 -37.56 -40.28
CA GLY A 155 48.29 -36.49 -40.86
C GLY A 155 47.10 -37.02 -41.67
N ARG A 156 47.21 -38.23 -42.24
CA ARG A 156 46.09 -38.93 -42.88
C ARG A 156 45.02 -39.39 -41.89
N GLU A 157 45.42 -39.89 -40.72
CA GLU A 157 44.48 -40.27 -39.66
C GLU A 157 43.71 -39.04 -39.16
N LEU A 158 44.38 -37.90 -39.02
CA LEU A 158 43.75 -36.62 -38.66
C LEU A 158 42.80 -36.12 -39.75
N ALA A 159 43.23 -36.12 -41.01
CA ALA A 159 42.38 -35.69 -42.12
C ALA A 159 41.14 -36.58 -42.28
N LEU A 160 41.23 -37.88 -42.01
CA LEU A 160 40.07 -38.79 -42.02
C LEU A 160 39.10 -38.51 -40.85
N GLU A 161 39.63 -38.21 -39.65
CA GLU A 161 38.81 -37.80 -38.50
C GLU A 161 38.06 -36.48 -38.79
N GLU A 162 38.77 -35.47 -39.29
CA GLU A 162 38.18 -34.17 -39.64
C GLU A 162 37.15 -34.28 -40.78
N MET A 163 37.38 -35.17 -41.74
CA MET A 163 36.43 -35.45 -42.81
C MET A 163 35.13 -36.09 -42.29
N LEU A 164 35.21 -36.95 -41.26
CA LEU A 164 34.03 -37.48 -40.58
C LEU A 164 33.25 -36.36 -39.89
N LEU A 165 33.92 -35.44 -39.21
CA LEU A 165 33.24 -34.32 -38.54
C LEU A 165 32.66 -33.32 -39.54
N LEU A 166 33.33 -33.06 -40.67
CA LEU A 166 32.78 -32.27 -41.78
C LEU A 166 31.46 -32.86 -42.25
N TRP A 167 31.41 -34.18 -42.42
CA TRP A 167 30.16 -34.85 -42.80
C TRP A 167 29.08 -34.73 -41.72
N LEU A 168 29.43 -34.88 -40.44
CA LEU A 168 28.49 -34.71 -39.33
C LEU A 168 27.93 -33.27 -39.27
N ALA A 169 28.76 -32.26 -39.52
CA ALA A 169 28.34 -30.85 -39.57
C ALA A 169 27.32 -30.62 -40.70
N ASN A 170 27.57 -31.16 -41.91
CA ASN A 170 26.63 -31.08 -43.04
C ASN A 170 25.36 -31.92 -42.83
N ALA A 171 25.43 -32.99 -42.05
CA ALA A 171 24.30 -33.85 -41.71
C ALA A 171 23.44 -33.31 -40.54
N ASN A 172 23.84 -32.19 -39.92
CA ASN A 172 23.14 -31.57 -38.79
C ASN A 172 22.26 -30.39 -39.26
N PRO A 173 20.92 -30.51 -39.28
CA PRO A 173 20.06 -29.44 -39.79
C PRO A 173 20.16 -28.14 -38.99
N ALA A 174 20.45 -28.21 -37.68
CA ALA A 174 20.62 -27.05 -36.81
C ALA A 174 21.84 -26.19 -37.18
N PHE A 175 22.79 -26.74 -37.94
CA PHE A 175 23.98 -26.05 -38.42
C PHE A 175 23.70 -25.23 -39.70
N GLY A 176 22.51 -25.32 -40.29
CA GLY A 176 22.13 -24.65 -41.55
C GLY A 176 22.51 -23.17 -41.70
N PRO A 177 22.29 -22.28 -40.69
CA PRO A 177 22.70 -20.86 -40.76
C PRO A 177 24.22 -20.63 -40.93
N PHE A 178 25.02 -21.66 -40.66
CA PHE A 178 26.47 -21.68 -40.67
C PHE A 178 27.06 -22.51 -41.82
N ILE A 179 26.24 -23.02 -42.75
CA ILE A 179 26.66 -23.94 -43.81
C ILE A 179 27.86 -23.44 -44.63
N GLU A 180 28.03 -22.12 -44.77
CA GLU A 180 29.18 -21.54 -45.47
C GLU A 180 30.54 -21.97 -44.88
N PHE A 181 30.61 -22.32 -43.59
CA PHE A 181 31.85 -22.74 -42.92
C PHE A 181 32.33 -24.12 -43.36
N PHE A 182 31.40 -25.02 -43.69
CA PHE A 182 31.65 -26.45 -43.89
C PHE A 182 30.99 -26.99 -45.16
N ASP A 183 30.64 -26.16 -46.14
CA ASP A 183 30.03 -26.61 -47.39
C ASP A 183 30.91 -27.64 -48.13
N ASP A 184 30.41 -28.88 -48.21
CA ASP A 184 31.11 -30.03 -48.80
C ASP A 184 30.72 -30.32 -50.27
N THR A 185 29.95 -29.41 -50.91
CA THR A 185 29.44 -29.59 -52.28
C THR A 185 30.57 -29.85 -53.29
N ASP A 186 31.67 -29.10 -53.21
CA ASP A 186 32.85 -29.25 -54.08
C ASP A 186 33.55 -30.61 -53.87
N LEU A 187 33.55 -31.13 -52.63
CA LEU A 187 34.14 -32.44 -52.32
C LEU A 187 33.28 -33.58 -52.84
N LYS A 188 31.94 -33.49 -52.67
CA LYS A 188 30.97 -34.47 -53.20
C LYS A 188 31.02 -34.58 -54.71
N ALA A 189 31.21 -33.47 -55.42
CA ALA A 189 31.27 -33.45 -56.88
C ALA A 189 32.64 -33.89 -57.45
N GLY A 190 33.73 -33.67 -56.71
CA GLY A 190 35.09 -33.78 -57.23
C GLY A 190 35.92 -34.98 -56.73
N THR A 191 35.42 -35.77 -55.78
CA THR A 191 36.17 -36.86 -55.10
C THR A 191 35.28 -38.03 -54.69
N SER A 192 35.88 -39.12 -54.20
CA SER A 192 35.15 -40.27 -53.62
C SER A 192 34.68 -40.04 -52.17
N TYR A 193 34.53 -38.78 -51.74
CA TYR A 193 34.17 -38.38 -50.37
C TYR A 193 32.95 -39.13 -49.81
N THR A 194 31.85 -39.22 -50.57
CA THR A 194 30.63 -39.93 -50.13
C THR A 194 30.89 -41.43 -49.89
N GLU A 195 31.68 -42.06 -50.75
CA GLU A 195 32.03 -43.47 -50.62
C GLU A 195 32.98 -43.71 -49.44
N VAL A 196 33.93 -42.79 -49.20
CA VAL A 196 34.82 -42.82 -48.02
C VAL A 196 34.02 -42.76 -46.72
N ILE A 197 33.05 -41.84 -46.61
CA ILE A 197 32.20 -41.73 -45.41
C ILE A 197 31.32 -42.98 -45.23
N GLN A 198 30.74 -43.51 -46.31
CA GLN A 198 29.96 -44.75 -46.24
C GLN A 198 30.81 -45.92 -45.71
N LYS A 199 32.03 -46.09 -46.22
CA LYS A 199 32.95 -47.14 -45.76
C LYS A 199 33.46 -46.90 -44.34
N LEU A 200 33.59 -45.66 -43.91
CA LEU A 200 33.94 -45.32 -42.54
C LEU A 200 32.82 -45.73 -41.57
N GLY A 201 31.55 -45.55 -41.96
CA GLY A 201 30.39 -46.06 -41.21
C GLY A 201 30.39 -47.59 -41.09
N GLU A 202 30.49 -48.30 -42.22
CA GLU A 202 30.59 -49.78 -42.25
C GLU A 202 31.74 -50.30 -41.38
N PHE A 203 32.88 -49.59 -41.36
CA PHE A 203 34.00 -49.94 -40.50
C PHE A 203 33.63 -49.87 -39.02
N PHE A 204 33.07 -48.76 -38.54
CA PHE A 204 32.75 -48.59 -37.12
C PHE A 204 31.56 -49.45 -36.65
N GLU A 205 30.62 -49.82 -37.52
CA GLU A 205 29.56 -50.81 -37.23
C GLU A 205 30.15 -52.18 -36.84
N SER A 206 31.32 -52.54 -37.38
CA SER A 206 32.02 -53.79 -37.09
C SER A 206 32.93 -53.74 -35.86
N ARG A 207 33.00 -52.59 -35.16
CA ARG A 207 33.91 -52.34 -34.01
C ARG A 207 33.14 -52.34 -32.68
N PRO A 208 33.85 -52.41 -31.54
CA PRO A 208 33.19 -52.37 -30.23
C PRO A 208 32.32 -51.12 -30.05
N VAL A 209 31.15 -51.32 -29.45
CA VAL A 209 30.24 -50.25 -29.07
C VAL A 209 30.78 -49.41 -27.91
N PHE A 210 30.36 -48.15 -27.83
CA PHE A 210 30.87 -47.16 -26.90
C PHE A 210 29.75 -46.28 -26.32
N GLY A 211 30.07 -45.60 -25.23
CA GLY A 211 29.17 -44.66 -24.59
C GLY A 211 28.03 -45.30 -23.78
N PRO A 212 27.14 -44.47 -23.23
CA PRO A 212 26.09 -44.88 -22.29
C PRO A 212 25.04 -45.79 -22.92
N ASP A 213 24.70 -45.53 -24.20
CA ASP A 213 23.67 -46.24 -24.95
C ASP A 213 24.22 -47.43 -25.75
N SER A 214 25.52 -47.77 -25.59
CA SER A 214 26.18 -48.89 -26.27
C SER A 214 26.00 -48.90 -27.79
N GLN A 215 26.41 -47.82 -28.46
CA GLN A 215 26.30 -47.62 -29.91
C GLN A 215 27.67 -47.67 -30.60
N ASP A 216 27.72 -47.88 -31.93
CA ASP A 216 28.95 -47.62 -32.69
C ASP A 216 29.30 -46.11 -32.67
N LEU A 217 30.57 -45.80 -32.96
CA LEU A 217 31.08 -44.43 -32.84
C LEU A 217 30.30 -43.44 -33.72
N VAL A 218 29.97 -43.80 -34.96
CA VAL A 218 29.31 -42.88 -35.91
C VAL A 218 27.86 -42.64 -35.49
N THR A 219 27.13 -43.69 -35.08
CA THR A 219 25.76 -43.56 -34.55
C THR A 219 25.74 -42.71 -33.27
N MET A 220 26.71 -42.92 -32.38
CA MET A 220 26.82 -42.11 -31.16
C MET A 220 27.03 -40.63 -31.49
N LEU A 221 28.00 -40.29 -32.36
CA LEU A 221 28.28 -38.91 -32.74
C LEU A 221 27.08 -38.21 -33.42
N ARG A 222 26.21 -38.96 -34.11
CA ARG A 222 24.98 -38.43 -34.74
C ARG A 222 23.80 -38.27 -33.79
N SER A 223 23.79 -39.00 -32.67
CA SER A 223 22.64 -39.09 -31.77
C SER A 223 22.06 -37.74 -31.33
N PRO A 224 22.87 -36.71 -30.99
CA PRO A 224 22.33 -35.39 -30.62
C PRO A 224 21.57 -34.74 -31.78
N ALA A 225 22.14 -34.73 -32.99
CA ALA A 225 21.53 -34.13 -34.17
C ALA A 225 20.29 -34.90 -34.68
N VAL A 226 20.16 -36.20 -34.35
CA VAL A 226 18.96 -36.98 -34.64
C VAL A 226 17.84 -36.71 -33.62
N ALA A 227 18.19 -36.61 -32.33
CA ALA A 227 17.24 -36.34 -31.27
C ALA A 227 16.67 -34.92 -31.34
N GLU A 228 17.53 -33.93 -31.59
CA GLU A 228 17.20 -32.50 -31.60
C GLU A 228 17.66 -31.83 -32.90
N PRO A 229 17.01 -32.14 -34.05
CA PRO A 229 17.52 -31.80 -35.37
C PRO A 229 17.55 -30.31 -35.69
N LEU A 230 16.70 -29.52 -35.03
CA LEU A 230 16.54 -28.08 -35.31
C LEU A 230 17.00 -27.18 -34.15
N SER A 231 17.58 -27.75 -33.08
CA SER A 231 17.90 -27.00 -31.87
C SER A 231 19.31 -27.28 -31.36
N LEU A 232 20.22 -26.32 -31.49
CA LEU A 232 21.57 -26.39 -30.90
C LEU A 232 21.50 -26.49 -29.36
N GLN A 233 20.55 -25.78 -28.75
CA GLN A 233 20.30 -25.85 -27.30
C GLN A 233 19.83 -27.26 -26.90
N GLY A 234 18.94 -27.86 -27.69
CA GLY A 234 18.46 -29.23 -27.52
C GLY A 234 19.61 -30.23 -27.61
N GLN A 235 20.48 -30.08 -28.62
CA GLN A 235 21.65 -30.94 -28.80
C GLN A 235 22.63 -30.89 -27.61
N LEU A 236 22.96 -29.69 -27.12
CA LEU A 236 23.80 -29.53 -25.93
C LEU A 236 23.13 -30.11 -24.67
N THR A 237 21.81 -29.95 -24.52
CA THR A 237 21.05 -30.52 -23.41
C THR A 237 21.06 -32.06 -23.47
N PHE A 238 20.87 -32.64 -24.65
CA PHE A 238 20.99 -34.08 -24.88
C PHE A 238 22.40 -34.60 -24.49
N MET A 239 23.46 -33.92 -24.93
CA MET A 239 24.83 -34.28 -24.57
C MET A 239 25.09 -34.19 -23.06
N ARG A 240 24.52 -33.19 -22.37
CA ARG A 240 24.61 -33.08 -20.90
C ARG A 240 23.97 -34.28 -20.23
N ASP A 241 22.75 -34.61 -20.62
CA ASP A 241 21.92 -35.60 -19.94
C ASP A 241 22.38 -37.03 -20.23
N HIS A 242 22.77 -37.31 -21.48
CA HIS A 242 23.21 -38.63 -21.91
C HIS A 242 24.72 -38.83 -21.72
N TRP A 243 25.55 -37.85 -22.09
CA TRP A 243 27.01 -38.01 -22.08
C TRP A 243 27.69 -37.42 -20.85
N GLY A 244 26.96 -36.87 -19.87
CA GLY A 244 27.52 -36.16 -18.72
C GLY A 244 28.67 -36.88 -18.00
N MET A 245 28.58 -38.21 -17.82
CA MET A 245 29.65 -39.02 -17.20
C MET A 245 30.93 -39.11 -18.05
N LEU A 246 30.81 -39.01 -19.38
CA LEU A 246 31.95 -38.98 -20.31
C LEU A 246 32.59 -37.60 -20.38
N LEU A 247 31.75 -36.55 -20.32
CA LEU A 247 32.17 -35.18 -20.60
C LEU A 247 33.06 -34.58 -19.49
N GLY A 248 32.89 -35.00 -18.23
CA GLY A 248 33.74 -34.60 -17.10
C GLY A 248 34.06 -33.09 -17.08
N ARG A 249 35.26 -32.74 -17.56
CA ARG A 249 35.75 -31.34 -17.68
C ARG A 249 34.93 -30.42 -18.60
N PHE A 250 34.18 -30.96 -19.56
CA PHE A 250 33.34 -30.16 -20.48
C PHE A 250 32.01 -29.73 -19.86
N LEU A 251 31.60 -30.33 -18.74
CA LEU A 251 30.29 -30.06 -18.14
C LEU A 251 30.10 -28.59 -17.78
N PHE A 252 31.10 -27.97 -17.15
CA PHE A 252 31.06 -26.54 -16.78
C PHE A 252 30.92 -25.62 -18.01
N ARG A 253 31.62 -25.92 -19.10
CA ARG A 253 31.54 -25.18 -20.36
C ARG A 253 30.20 -25.37 -21.06
N LEU A 254 29.68 -26.59 -21.07
CA LEU A 254 28.36 -26.90 -21.59
C LEU A 254 27.29 -26.09 -20.87
N LEU A 255 27.35 -26.07 -19.54
CA LEU A 255 26.45 -25.25 -18.72
C LEU A 255 26.58 -23.75 -19.04
N SER A 256 27.81 -23.25 -19.18
CA SER A 256 28.06 -21.84 -19.56
C SER A 256 27.54 -21.50 -20.96
N SER A 257 27.68 -22.41 -21.94
CA SER A 257 27.18 -22.22 -23.31
C SER A 257 25.65 -22.27 -23.37
N LEU A 258 25.01 -23.14 -22.58
CA LEU A 258 23.56 -23.18 -22.44
C LEU A 258 23.02 -21.89 -21.83
N ASP A 259 23.73 -21.33 -20.85
CA ASP A 259 23.36 -20.06 -20.23
C ASP A 259 23.47 -18.89 -21.21
N PHE A 260 24.53 -18.84 -22.01
CA PHE A 260 24.69 -17.82 -23.03
C PHE A 260 23.57 -17.87 -24.10
N LEU A 261 23.18 -19.07 -24.54
CA LEU A 261 22.02 -19.26 -25.42
C LEU A 261 20.71 -18.79 -24.77
N LYS A 262 20.46 -19.18 -23.52
CA LYS A 262 19.26 -18.76 -22.78
C LYS A 262 19.19 -17.25 -22.62
N GLU A 263 20.32 -16.59 -22.39
CA GLU A 263 20.41 -15.14 -22.24
C GLU A 263 20.02 -14.41 -23.54
N GLU A 264 20.48 -14.91 -24.70
CA GLU A 264 20.20 -14.35 -26.04
C GLU A 264 18.76 -14.64 -26.52
N GLU A 265 18.14 -15.74 -26.06
CA GLU A 265 16.77 -16.14 -26.42
C GLU A 265 15.68 -15.61 -25.46
N LYS A 266 16.07 -15.03 -24.31
CA LYS A 266 15.13 -14.56 -23.27
C LYS A 266 14.25 -13.42 -23.80
N LEU A 267 12.98 -13.72 -24.12
CA LEU A 267 11.95 -12.74 -24.42
C LEU A 267 11.71 -11.84 -23.19
N ARG A 268 12.10 -10.57 -23.28
CA ARG A 268 11.90 -9.58 -22.22
C ARG A 268 10.51 -8.98 -22.32
N PHE A 269 9.55 -9.59 -21.64
CA PHE A 269 8.20 -9.02 -21.50
C PHE A 269 8.23 -7.79 -20.57
N PHE A 270 7.55 -6.72 -20.98
CA PHE A 270 7.41 -5.50 -20.19
C PHE A 270 6.19 -5.62 -19.26
N GLY A 271 6.42 -5.50 -17.95
CA GLY A 271 5.35 -5.31 -16.95
C GLY A 271 5.70 -5.87 -15.57
N PRO A 272 5.18 -5.26 -14.48
CA PRO A 272 5.34 -5.81 -13.14
C PRO A 272 4.61 -7.14 -13.01
N GLY A 273 5.28 -8.14 -12.42
CA GLY A 273 4.70 -9.46 -12.16
C GLY A 273 3.48 -9.41 -11.22
N LYS A 274 2.67 -10.47 -11.18
CA LYS A 274 1.55 -10.56 -10.24
C LYS A 274 2.07 -10.62 -8.79
N ALA A 275 1.43 -9.88 -7.88
CA ALA A 275 1.66 -10.01 -6.45
C ALA A 275 1.35 -11.44 -6.00
N GLN A 276 2.17 -11.98 -5.11
CA GLN A 276 2.05 -13.36 -4.65
C GLN A 276 1.75 -13.40 -3.16
N VAL A 277 0.98 -14.40 -2.72
CA VAL A 277 0.69 -14.65 -1.31
C VAL A 277 1.97 -15.14 -0.63
N TYR A 278 2.30 -14.58 0.54
CA TYR A 278 3.47 -15.05 1.28
C TYR A 278 3.28 -16.51 1.71
N THR A 279 4.26 -17.33 1.32
CA THR A 279 4.38 -18.73 1.73
C THR A 279 5.77 -18.92 2.29
N TYR A 280 5.87 -19.50 3.48
CA TYR A 280 7.14 -19.64 4.20
C TYR A 280 7.74 -21.04 4.05
N GLY A 281 7.39 -21.76 2.97
CA GLY A 281 7.92 -23.08 2.67
C GLY A 281 9.45 -23.03 2.45
N GLY A 282 10.21 -23.77 3.24
CA GLY A 282 11.68 -23.77 3.21
C GLY A 282 12.35 -22.72 4.12
N ALA A 283 11.60 -21.75 4.66
CA ALA A 283 12.12 -20.78 5.65
C ALA A 283 12.40 -21.43 7.03
N GLU A 284 11.93 -22.66 7.24
CA GLU A 284 12.23 -23.49 8.43
C GLU A 284 13.73 -23.83 8.56
N PHE A 285 14.45 -23.88 7.43
CA PHE A 285 15.89 -24.12 7.40
C PHE A 285 16.71 -22.84 7.66
N GLU A 286 16.06 -21.67 7.70
CA GLU A 286 16.68 -20.39 8.02
C GLU A 286 16.65 -20.13 9.53
N TYR A 287 17.74 -19.60 10.06
CA TYR A 287 17.83 -19.24 11.48
C TYR A 287 17.12 -17.91 11.78
N GLU A 288 16.58 -17.81 12.99
CA GLU A 288 15.93 -16.61 13.53
C GLU A 288 16.94 -15.72 14.25
N ARG A 289 17.05 -14.46 13.83
CA ARG A 289 17.95 -13.43 14.39
C ARG A 289 17.40 -12.01 14.16
N PHE A 290 16.21 -11.76 14.68
CA PHE A 290 15.59 -10.43 14.70
C PHE A 290 16.46 -9.40 15.42
N SER A 291 16.42 -8.16 14.97
CA SER A 291 16.95 -7.02 15.75
C SER A 291 15.94 -6.55 16.78
N GLU A 292 16.42 -6.09 17.93
CA GLU A 292 15.58 -5.53 18.97
C GLU A 292 15.05 -4.15 18.57
N ASP A 293 13.73 -3.98 18.67
CA ASP A 293 13.10 -2.68 18.45
C ASP A 293 13.26 -1.80 19.71
N LYS A 294 13.60 -0.52 19.52
CA LYS A 294 13.47 0.49 20.58
C LYS A 294 12.00 0.91 20.74
N GLU A 295 11.64 1.44 21.90
CA GLU A 295 10.26 1.78 22.28
C GLU A 295 9.51 2.64 21.24
N TRP A 296 10.23 3.55 20.56
CA TRP A 296 9.64 4.44 19.57
C TRP A 296 9.45 3.80 18.18
N MET A 297 10.21 2.75 17.84
CA MET A 297 10.28 2.18 16.49
C MET A 297 8.94 1.55 16.01
N PRO A 298 8.21 0.78 16.84
CA PRO A 298 6.88 0.28 16.48
C PRO A 298 5.84 1.39 16.28
N LYS A 299 6.05 2.55 16.90
CA LYS A 299 5.11 3.68 16.92
C LYS A 299 5.34 4.69 15.80
N VAL A 300 6.25 4.40 14.87
CA VAL A 300 6.54 5.29 13.75
C VAL A 300 5.36 5.36 12.79
N VAL A 301 4.96 6.57 12.43
CA VAL A 301 4.10 6.86 11.29
C VAL A 301 4.88 7.79 10.36
N LEU A 302 5.19 7.29 9.16
CA LEU A 302 6.14 7.92 8.26
C LEU A 302 5.42 8.71 7.16
N LEU A 303 5.77 9.98 7.01
CA LEU A 303 5.35 10.81 5.88
C LEU A 303 6.50 10.89 4.87
N ALA A 304 6.26 10.48 3.62
CA ALA A 304 7.22 10.62 2.53
C ALA A 304 6.97 11.90 1.73
N LYS A 305 8.01 12.71 1.50
CA LYS A 305 7.94 13.92 0.68
C LYS A 305 9.10 13.99 -0.31
N THR A 306 8.78 14.04 -1.60
CA THR A 306 9.70 14.50 -2.66
C THR A 306 10.14 15.93 -2.38
N THR A 307 11.38 16.10 -1.92
CA THR A 307 11.84 17.33 -1.25
C THR A 307 11.68 18.58 -2.13
N LEU A 308 12.23 18.58 -3.35
CA LEU A 308 12.20 19.75 -4.22
C LEU A 308 10.78 20.17 -4.60
N VAL A 309 9.94 19.19 -4.94
CA VAL A 309 8.50 19.42 -5.24
C VAL A 309 7.77 19.97 -4.02
N TRP A 310 8.04 19.43 -2.83
CA TRP A 310 7.41 19.89 -1.61
C TRP A 310 7.82 21.32 -1.24
N LEU A 311 9.09 21.69 -1.41
CA LEU A 311 9.57 23.07 -1.19
C LEU A 311 8.88 24.07 -2.14
N ASP A 312 8.69 23.71 -3.41
CA ASP A 312 7.91 24.51 -4.37
C ASP A 312 6.43 24.67 -3.94
N GLN A 313 5.78 23.57 -3.52
CA GLN A 313 4.41 23.60 -3.02
C GLN A 313 4.27 24.43 -1.73
N LEU A 314 5.22 24.33 -0.79
CA LEU A 314 5.25 25.16 0.41
C LEU A 314 5.42 26.64 0.06
N SER A 315 6.25 26.94 -0.95
CA SER A 315 6.43 28.32 -1.41
C SER A 315 5.11 28.94 -1.87
N LYS A 316 4.33 28.17 -2.65
CA LYS A 316 2.99 28.56 -3.11
C LYS A 316 2.00 28.67 -1.95
N LYS A 317 1.98 27.66 -1.05
CA LYS A 317 1.05 27.60 0.09
C LYS A 317 1.22 28.76 1.07
N TYR A 318 2.46 29.17 1.34
CA TYR A 318 2.78 30.22 2.32
C TYR A 318 3.05 31.59 1.70
N GLY A 319 3.02 31.72 0.37
CA GLY A 319 3.24 32.99 -0.33
C GLY A 319 4.64 33.59 -0.15
N ARG A 320 5.64 32.77 0.17
CA ARG A 320 7.05 33.17 0.34
C ARG A 320 7.97 32.12 -0.27
N ALA A 321 9.16 32.50 -0.73
CA ALA A 321 10.12 31.51 -1.23
C ALA A 321 10.57 30.57 -0.09
N VAL A 322 10.45 29.26 -0.33
CA VAL A 322 10.95 28.17 0.51
C VAL A 322 11.78 27.29 -0.41
N THR A 323 13.09 27.49 -0.37
CA THR A 323 14.07 26.84 -1.27
C THR A 323 15.05 25.95 -0.53
N LYS A 324 15.22 26.16 0.78
CA LYS A 324 16.11 25.41 1.66
C LYS A 324 15.36 24.65 2.74
N LEU A 325 16.01 23.65 3.32
CA LEU A 325 15.43 22.80 4.37
C LEU A 325 15.09 23.58 5.65
N ASP A 326 15.91 24.56 6.04
CA ASP A 326 15.70 25.41 7.21
C ASP A 326 14.60 26.47 7.02
N GLU A 327 14.22 26.76 5.76
CA GLU A 327 13.14 27.70 5.42
C GLU A 327 11.74 27.09 5.55
N ILE A 328 11.63 25.76 5.73
CA ILE A 328 10.35 25.06 5.95
C ILE A 328 9.65 25.73 7.16
N PRO A 329 8.42 26.24 7.02
CA PRO A 329 7.72 26.97 8.10
C PRO A 329 7.47 26.11 9.35
N ASP A 330 7.54 26.72 10.54
CA ASP A 330 7.24 26.03 11.80
C ASP A 330 5.78 25.57 11.86
N GLU A 331 4.87 26.36 11.28
CA GLU A 331 3.44 26.06 11.18
C GLU A 331 3.17 24.78 10.39
N GLU A 332 4.01 24.47 9.38
CA GLU A 332 3.91 23.22 8.62
C GLU A 332 4.39 22.04 9.47
N LEU A 333 5.46 22.21 10.23
CA LEU A 333 5.96 21.17 11.14
C LEU A 333 4.96 20.89 12.28
N ASP A 334 4.33 21.93 12.82
CA ASP A 334 3.26 21.84 13.81
C ASP A 334 2.03 21.13 13.25
N LEU A 335 1.69 21.39 11.98
CA LEU A 335 0.62 20.68 11.28
C LEU A 335 0.95 19.19 11.12
N ILE A 336 2.16 18.83 10.70
CA ILE A 336 2.61 17.44 10.55
C ILE A 336 2.54 16.71 11.91
N ALA A 337 3.09 17.30 12.97
CA ALA A 337 3.04 16.73 14.32
C ALA A 337 1.60 16.60 14.83
N GLY A 338 0.77 17.64 14.63
CA GLY A 338 -0.64 17.67 15.03
C GLY A 338 -1.51 16.62 14.33
N ARG A 339 -1.09 16.13 13.16
CA ARG A 339 -1.72 15.02 12.41
C ARG A 339 -1.28 13.63 12.90
N GLY A 340 -0.30 13.54 13.79
CA GLY A 340 0.17 12.29 14.39
C GLY A 340 1.35 11.63 13.66
N PHE A 341 2.02 12.35 12.76
CA PHE A 341 3.25 11.86 12.14
C PHE A 341 4.43 11.96 13.11
N THR A 342 5.25 10.90 13.14
CA THR A 342 6.43 10.80 14.01
C THR A 342 7.71 10.58 13.21
N GLY A 343 7.60 10.35 11.90
CA GLY A 343 8.71 10.29 10.96
C GLY A 343 8.44 11.15 9.71
N LEU A 344 9.48 11.83 9.21
CA LEU A 344 9.46 12.60 7.97
C LEU A 344 10.61 12.16 7.07
N TRP A 345 10.28 11.47 5.97
CA TRP A 345 11.22 11.04 4.95
C TRP A 345 11.32 12.08 3.85
N LEU A 346 12.53 12.64 3.70
CA LEU A 346 12.87 13.61 2.66
C LEU A 346 13.60 12.89 1.53
N ILE A 347 12.95 12.79 0.37
CA ILE A 347 13.48 12.09 -0.79
C ILE A 347 14.37 13.05 -1.60
N GLY A 348 15.56 12.59 -1.96
CA GLY A 348 16.49 13.30 -2.85
C GLY A 348 17.17 14.52 -2.22
N ILE A 349 17.65 14.39 -0.99
CA ILE A 349 18.39 15.43 -0.26
C ILE A 349 19.90 15.46 -0.54
N TRP A 350 20.43 14.37 -1.09
CA TRP A 350 21.85 14.20 -1.37
C TRP A 350 22.27 14.94 -2.67
N GLU A 351 23.56 15.26 -2.78
CA GLU A 351 24.16 15.83 -3.98
C GLU A 351 24.08 14.82 -5.15
N ARG A 352 23.51 15.26 -6.27
CA ARG A 352 23.10 14.38 -7.37
C ARG A 352 24.02 14.53 -8.57
N SER A 353 24.19 13.46 -9.33
CA SER A 353 24.98 13.39 -10.56
C SER A 353 24.54 14.42 -11.61
N PRO A 354 25.39 15.39 -12.01
CA PRO A 354 25.09 16.27 -13.14
C PRO A 354 24.91 15.51 -14.46
N ALA A 355 25.63 14.39 -14.65
CA ALA A 355 25.45 13.53 -15.81
C ALA A 355 24.01 12.98 -15.91
N SER A 356 23.40 12.54 -14.80
CA SER A 356 22.00 12.08 -14.76
C SER A 356 21.03 13.12 -15.34
N LYS A 357 21.19 14.40 -14.96
CA LYS A 357 20.40 15.50 -15.50
C LYS A 357 20.61 15.65 -17.01
N ARG A 358 21.87 15.65 -17.45
CA ARG A 358 22.22 15.84 -18.87
C ARG A 358 21.62 14.75 -19.75
N ILE A 359 21.67 13.50 -19.30
CA ILE A 359 21.08 12.35 -20.01
C ILE A 359 19.58 12.57 -20.25
N LYS A 360 18.82 12.97 -19.23
CA LYS A 360 17.37 13.21 -19.35
C LYS A 360 17.04 14.35 -20.30
N GLN A 361 17.86 15.40 -20.30
CA GLN A 361 17.73 16.51 -21.25
C GLN A 361 17.97 16.04 -22.69
N LEU A 362 19.00 15.22 -22.92
CA LEU A 362 19.27 14.61 -24.23
C LEU A 362 18.14 13.68 -24.69
N CYS A 363 17.47 13.00 -23.76
CA CYS A 363 16.29 12.17 -24.02
C CYS A 363 14.97 12.97 -24.16
N GLY A 364 15.01 14.30 -24.13
CA GLY A 364 13.88 15.18 -24.47
C GLY A 364 13.18 15.87 -23.31
N ASN A 365 13.70 15.81 -22.07
CA ASN A 365 13.13 16.53 -20.92
C ASN A 365 14.06 17.68 -20.46
N PRO A 366 13.90 18.91 -20.99
CA PRO A 366 14.80 20.03 -20.68
C PRO A 366 14.70 20.54 -19.23
N GLU A 367 13.55 20.37 -18.58
CA GLU A 367 13.31 20.80 -17.19
C GLU A 367 13.64 19.73 -16.14
N ALA A 368 14.07 18.53 -16.57
CA ALA A 368 14.44 17.44 -15.67
C ALA A 368 15.59 17.83 -14.73
N GLU A 369 15.51 17.34 -13.50
CA GLU A 369 16.63 17.32 -12.55
C GLU A 369 17.28 15.92 -12.52
N SER A 370 18.49 15.84 -11.96
CA SER A 370 19.15 14.57 -11.70
C SER A 370 18.27 13.63 -10.86
N SER A 371 18.35 12.33 -11.13
CA SER A 371 17.64 11.32 -10.36
C SER A 371 18.05 11.43 -8.88
N ALA A 372 17.09 11.38 -7.97
CA ALA A 372 17.36 11.33 -6.53
C ALA A 372 18.25 10.14 -6.12
N TYR A 373 18.35 9.09 -6.93
CA TYR A 373 19.16 7.89 -6.66
C TYR A 373 20.44 7.79 -7.51
N SER A 374 20.67 8.74 -8.43
CA SER A 374 21.97 8.86 -9.11
C SER A 374 22.84 9.87 -8.34
N LEU A 375 23.56 9.36 -7.34
CA LEU A 375 24.28 10.19 -6.37
C LEU A 375 25.70 10.52 -6.82
N LEU A 376 26.09 11.79 -6.69
CA LEU A 376 27.48 12.23 -6.85
C LEU A 376 28.28 11.85 -5.59
N SER A 377 27.72 12.15 -4.42
CA SER A 377 28.27 11.87 -3.09
C SER A 377 27.15 11.89 -2.02
N TYR A 378 27.46 11.44 -0.79
CA TYR A 378 26.54 11.53 0.36
C TYR A 378 26.66 12.85 1.13
N GLU A 379 26.82 13.95 0.38
CA GLU A 379 26.75 15.31 0.91
C GLU A 379 25.33 15.85 0.76
N ILE A 380 24.86 16.68 1.69
CA ILE A 380 23.55 17.35 1.56
C ILE A 380 23.65 18.41 0.47
N ALA A 381 22.70 18.41 -0.47
CA ALA A 381 22.82 19.24 -1.64
C ALA A 381 22.83 20.74 -1.30
N GLU A 382 23.78 21.47 -1.89
CA GLU A 382 23.99 22.90 -1.58
C GLU A 382 22.78 23.75 -1.99
N ASN A 383 22.06 23.33 -3.03
CA ASN A 383 20.86 24.02 -3.51
C ASN A 383 19.69 23.99 -2.50
N ILE A 384 19.71 23.08 -1.51
CA ILE A 384 18.72 23.02 -0.42
C ILE A 384 19.31 23.47 0.94
N GLY A 385 20.52 24.06 0.92
CA GLY A 385 21.14 24.70 2.08
C GLY A 385 22.19 23.87 2.82
N GLY A 386 22.58 22.70 2.31
CA GLY A 386 23.67 21.88 2.86
C GLY A 386 23.41 21.38 4.29
N TRP A 387 24.49 20.97 4.96
CA TRP A 387 24.43 20.39 6.32
C TRP A 387 23.85 21.34 7.38
N ASP A 388 24.13 22.63 7.29
CA ASP A 388 23.63 23.63 8.25
C ASP A 388 22.10 23.72 8.23
N ALA A 389 21.50 23.72 7.04
CA ALA A 389 20.05 23.74 6.89
C ALA A 389 19.41 22.44 7.40
N LEU A 390 20.02 21.28 7.12
CA LEU A 390 19.57 20.00 7.65
C LEU A 390 19.60 19.97 9.19
N HIS A 391 20.68 20.42 9.81
CA HIS A 391 20.81 20.41 11.27
C HIS A 391 19.75 21.28 11.95
N GLN A 392 19.47 22.47 11.42
CA GLN A 392 18.40 23.33 11.92
C GLN A 392 17.02 22.67 11.78
N LEU A 393 16.72 22.09 10.61
CA LEU A 393 15.47 21.36 10.40
C LEU A 393 15.34 20.17 11.36
N LYS A 394 16.41 19.38 11.53
CA LYS A 394 16.46 18.23 12.44
C LYS A 394 16.15 18.64 13.88
N GLN A 395 16.73 19.73 14.36
CA GLN A 395 16.45 20.27 15.70
C GLN A 395 14.97 20.66 15.85
N ARG A 396 14.43 21.40 14.86
CA ARG A 396 13.03 21.86 14.86
C ARG A 396 12.02 20.72 14.78
N CYS A 397 12.31 19.67 14.02
CA CYS A 397 11.53 18.45 13.96
C CYS A 397 11.59 17.66 15.27
N SER A 398 12.78 17.54 15.87
CA SER A 398 12.98 16.81 17.12
C SER A 398 12.20 17.40 18.29
N MET A 399 12.11 18.74 18.38
CA MET A 399 11.27 19.43 19.38
C MET A 399 9.79 19.07 19.28
N ARG A 400 9.35 18.59 18.11
CA ARG A 400 7.96 18.20 17.80
C ARG A 400 7.75 16.69 17.79
N GLY A 401 8.77 15.91 18.16
CA GLY A 401 8.72 14.44 18.15
C GLY A 401 8.81 13.81 16.75
N ILE A 402 9.21 14.58 15.73
CA ILE A 402 9.38 14.11 14.36
C ILE A 402 10.84 13.69 14.14
N ARG A 403 11.06 12.45 13.74
CA ARG A 403 12.38 11.93 13.34
C ARG A 403 12.55 12.06 11.83
N LEU A 404 13.67 12.64 11.40
CA LEU A 404 13.99 12.68 9.98
C LEU A 404 14.42 11.30 9.48
N ALA A 405 13.97 10.97 8.28
CA ALA A 405 14.36 9.79 7.54
C ALA A 405 15.02 10.19 6.22
N SER A 406 15.98 9.38 5.78
CA SER A 406 16.65 9.55 4.50
C SER A 406 16.70 8.24 3.72
N ASP A 407 16.77 8.37 2.40
CA ASP A 407 17.22 7.31 1.51
C ASP A 407 18.70 7.00 1.71
N MET A 408 19.05 5.74 1.51
CA MET A 408 20.39 5.23 1.32
C MET A 408 20.40 4.26 0.14
N VAL A 409 21.22 4.56 -0.87
CA VAL A 409 21.39 3.78 -2.11
C VAL A 409 22.73 3.03 -2.10
N PRO A 410 22.85 1.86 -1.45
CA PRO A 410 24.14 1.18 -1.28
C PRO A 410 24.62 0.42 -2.52
N ASN A 411 23.76 0.19 -3.51
CA ASN A 411 24.06 -0.73 -4.61
C ASN A 411 24.92 -0.10 -5.72
N HIS A 412 24.74 1.19 -5.97
CA HIS A 412 25.37 1.91 -7.08
C HIS A 412 25.58 3.38 -6.73
N THR A 413 26.38 4.07 -7.54
CA THR A 413 26.53 5.54 -7.50
C THR A 413 26.12 6.15 -8.84
N GLY A 414 26.13 7.47 -8.99
CA GLY A 414 26.07 8.11 -10.31
C GLY A 414 27.27 7.74 -11.19
N ILE A 415 27.12 7.83 -12.52
CA ILE A 415 28.19 7.49 -13.49
C ILE A 415 29.39 8.43 -13.47
N ASP A 416 29.23 9.62 -12.89
CA ASP A 416 30.25 10.65 -12.71
C ASP A 416 30.55 10.90 -11.22
N SER A 417 30.19 9.94 -10.33
CA SER A 417 30.39 10.06 -8.89
C SER A 417 31.87 10.19 -8.51
N ASP A 418 32.11 10.69 -7.30
CA ASP A 418 33.47 10.74 -6.73
C ASP A 418 34.13 9.36 -6.69
N TRP A 419 33.35 8.29 -6.54
CA TRP A 419 33.87 6.93 -6.52
C TRP A 419 34.26 6.46 -7.92
N VAL A 420 33.50 6.78 -8.97
CA VAL A 420 33.88 6.44 -10.36
C VAL A 420 35.17 7.16 -10.75
N VAL A 421 35.36 8.39 -10.28
CA VAL A 421 36.56 9.19 -10.58
C VAL A 421 37.78 8.68 -9.82
N ASN A 422 37.65 8.49 -8.49
CA ASN A 422 38.79 8.22 -7.61
C ASN A 422 39.07 6.72 -7.39
N HIS A 423 38.06 5.85 -7.55
CA HIS A 423 38.12 4.41 -7.32
C HIS A 423 37.45 3.60 -8.44
N PRO A 424 37.88 3.76 -9.71
CA PRO A 424 37.25 3.06 -10.83
C PRO A 424 37.33 1.53 -10.70
N ASP A 425 38.25 0.97 -9.91
CA ASP A 425 38.38 -0.45 -9.61
C ASP A 425 37.26 -1.04 -8.74
N TRP A 426 36.48 -0.19 -8.04
CA TRP A 426 35.41 -0.64 -7.14
C TRP A 426 34.13 -1.12 -7.84
N PHE A 427 34.05 -0.96 -9.16
CA PHE A 427 32.84 -1.24 -9.93
C PHE A 427 32.92 -2.56 -10.69
N VAL A 428 31.75 -3.14 -11.00
CA VAL A 428 31.65 -4.27 -11.93
C VAL A 428 31.96 -3.74 -13.33
N GLN A 429 32.99 -4.27 -13.97
CA GLN A 429 33.53 -3.67 -15.20
C GLN A 429 34.37 -4.63 -16.04
N LEU A 430 34.61 -4.25 -17.28
CA LEU A 430 35.49 -4.92 -18.25
C LEU A 430 36.52 -3.96 -18.84
N GLY A 431 37.65 -4.51 -19.28
CA GLY A 431 38.66 -3.75 -20.06
C GLY A 431 38.32 -3.59 -21.55
N HIS A 432 37.18 -4.12 -22.01
CA HIS A 432 36.71 -4.07 -23.39
C HIS A 432 35.18 -3.99 -23.41
N SER A 433 34.59 -3.55 -24.54
CA SER A 433 33.13 -3.48 -24.67
C SER A 433 32.54 -4.90 -24.67
N PRO A 434 31.56 -5.22 -23.78
CA PRO A 434 30.91 -6.53 -23.79
C PRO A 434 30.15 -6.81 -25.10
N PHE A 435 29.66 -5.74 -25.74
CA PHE A 435 28.93 -5.77 -27.00
C PHE A 435 29.74 -5.05 -28.08
N PRO A 436 30.27 -5.76 -29.08
CA PRO A 436 31.07 -5.18 -30.16
C PRO A 436 30.30 -4.16 -31.02
N SER A 437 28.98 -4.29 -31.10
CA SER A 437 28.09 -3.36 -31.82
C SER A 437 27.90 -2.01 -31.11
N HIS A 438 28.24 -1.91 -29.81
CA HIS A 438 28.03 -0.67 -29.06
C HIS A 438 29.02 0.41 -29.49
N THR A 439 28.48 1.58 -29.78
CA THR A 439 29.26 2.78 -30.09
C THR A 439 29.15 3.78 -28.95
N TYR A 440 30.27 4.43 -28.62
CA TYR A 440 30.38 5.41 -27.53
C TYR A 440 30.94 6.72 -28.12
N SER A 441 30.24 7.26 -29.12
CA SER A 441 30.66 8.44 -29.88
C SER A 441 29.94 9.73 -29.49
N GLY A 442 28.97 9.64 -28.58
CA GLY A 442 28.21 10.77 -28.06
C GLY A 442 29.00 11.77 -27.20
N GLU A 443 28.25 12.65 -26.53
CA GLU A 443 28.79 13.71 -25.67
C GLU A 443 29.50 13.14 -24.42
N ASN A 444 30.59 13.77 -23.99
CA ASN A 444 31.19 13.48 -22.68
C ASN A 444 30.29 14.01 -21.57
N LEU A 445 29.80 13.12 -20.72
CA LEU A 445 28.87 13.45 -19.64
C LEU A 445 29.55 13.85 -18.33
N SER A 446 30.85 13.57 -18.17
CA SER A 446 31.56 13.95 -16.94
C SER A 446 31.94 15.43 -16.95
N GLN A 447 31.73 16.10 -15.81
CA GLN A 447 32.21 17.46 -15.57
C GLN A 447 33.63 17.51 -14.98
N ASP A 448 34.17 16.39 -14.52
CA ASP A 448 35.53 16.33 -13.97
C ASP A 448 36.55 16.21 -15.11
N PRO A 449 37.54 17.11 -15.23
CA PRO A 449 38.51 17.08 -16.33
C PRO A 449 39.45 15.85 -16.31
N ARG A 450 39.48 15.07 -15.24
CA ARG A 450 40.31 13.86 -15.11
C ARG A 450 39.73 12.67 -15.85
N VAL A 451 38.42 12.63 -16.08
CA VAL A 451 37.74 11.48 -16.67
C VAL A 451 36.76 11.89 -17.77
N GLN A 452 36.56 10.99 -18.72
CA GLN A 452 35.54 11.13 -19.75
C GLN A 452 34.56 9.96 -19.62
N VAL A 453 33.26 10.26 -19.67
CA VAL A 453 32.18 9.28 -19.49
C VAL A 453 31.25 9.36 -20.70
N PHE A 454 31.01 8.21 -21.33
CA PHE A 454 30.17 8.09 -22.52
C PHE A 454 29.19 6.93 -22.36
N ILE A 455 27.92 7.17 -22.68
CA ILE A 455 26.88 6.13 -22.79
C ILE A 455 26.80 5.65 -24.24
N GLU A 456 26.30 4.43 -24.42
CA GLU A 456 26.02 3.84 -25.72
C GLU A 456 25.06 4.72 -26.54
N ASP A 457 25.35 4.93 -27.82
CA ASP A 457 24.70 5.94 -28.66
C ASP A 457 23.23 5.61 -29.00
N GLN A 458 22.89 4.33 -29.18
CA GLN A 458 21.54 3.87 -29.51
C GLN A 458 20.54 4.01 -28.36
N TYR A 459 21.01 4.18 -27.12
CA TYR A 459 20.19 4.50 -25.96
C TYR A 459 19.30 5.73 -26.17
N TYR A 460 19.86 6.82 -26.69
CA TYR A 460 19.10 8.06 -26.91
C TYR A 460 17.96 7.86 -27.93
N SER A 461 18.14 6.91 -28.86
CA SER A 461 17.11 6.52 -29.83
C SER A 461 16.17 5.42 -29.35
N LYS A 462 16.34 4.93 -28.11
CA LYS A 462 15.60 3.81 -27.49
C LYS A 462 15.65 2.51 -28.29
N LYS A 463 16.73 2.30 -29.05
CA LYS A 463 16.96 1.07 -29.83
C LYS A 463 17.73 0.01 -29.03
N ASP A 464 18.53 0.44 -28.06
CA ASP A 464 19.23 -0.41 -27.10
C ASP A 464 19.07 0.14 -25.67
N ALA A 465 19.31 -0.71 -24.67
CA ALA A 465 19.17 -0.39 -23.26
C ALA A 465 20.49 0.06 -22.60
N ALA A 466 21.62 0.14 -23.32
CA ALA A 466 22.94 0.57 -22.80
C ALA A 466 23.34 -0.15 -21.51
N VAL A 467 23.81 -1.39 -21.61
CA VAL A 467 24.18 -2.22 -20.43
C VAL A 467 25.41 -1.69 -19.67
N THR A 468 26.33 -1.02 -20.39
CA THR A 468 27.57 -0.47 -19.83
C THR A 468 27.81 0.95 -20.36
N PHE A 469 28.55 1.76 -19.60
CA PHE A 469 29.14 3.02 -20.07
C PHE A 469 30.66 2.93 -20.17
N ARG A 470 31.25 3.73 -21.05
CA ARG A 470 32.71 3.84 -21.21
C ARG A 470 33.25 4.98 -20.34
N ARG A 471 34.20 4.65 -19.46
CA ARG A 471 35.00 5.60 -18.69
C ARG A 471 36.44 5.59 -19.20
N THR A 472 36.96 6.75 -19.58
CA THR A 472 38.35 6.92 -20.02
C THR A 472 39.06 7.92 -19.12
N ASP A 473 40.21 7.51 -18.58
CA ASP A 473 41.10 8.40 -17.85
C ASP A 473 41.78 9.39 -18.81
N ALA A 474 41.62 10.68 -18.58
CA ALA A 474 42.17 11.70 -19.48
C ALA A 474 43.71 11.77 -19.43
N TRP A 475 44.34 11.27 -18.37
CA TRP A 475 45.79 11.37 -18.17
C TRP A 475 46.53 10.10 -18.58
N THR A 476 45.97 8.94 -18.24
CA THR A 476 46.59 7.63 -18.53
C THR A 476 46.07 6.98 -19.80
N GLY A 477 44.89 7.39 -20.29
CA GLY A 477 44.18 6.73 -21.39
C GLY A 477 43.50 5.42 -20.98
N ASP A 478 43.53 5.05 -19.69
CA ASP A 478 42.90 3.84 -19.17
C ASP A 478 41.40 3.86 -19.46
N THR A 479 40.94 2.92 -20.28
CA THR A 479 39.55 2.83 -20.73
C THR A 479 38.90 1.59 -20.15
N ARG A 480 37.77 1.80 -19.47
CA ARG A 480 36.99 0.75 -18.81
C ARG A 480 35.53 0.85 -19.20
N TYR A 481 34.85 -0.29 -19.21
CA TYR A 481 33.44 -0.42 -19.50
C TYR A 481 32.74 -0.87 -18.24
N ILE A 482 32.06 0.05 -17.57
CA ILE A 482 31.46 -0.15 -16.25
C ILE A 482 29.97 -0.46 -16.44
N TYR A 483 29.45 -1.44 -15.71
CA TYR A 483 28.04 -1.81 -15.79
C TYR A 483 27.16 -0.79 -15.04
N HIS A 484 26.01 -0.49 -15.63
CA HIS A 484 24.97 0.26 -14.95
C HIS A 484 24.29 -0.59 -13.87
N GLY A 485 23.76 0.05 -12.82
CA GLY A 485 22.96 -0.66 -11.82
C GLY A 485 21.75 -1.32 -12.44
N ASN A 486 21.41 -2.52 -11.97
CA ASN A 486 20.31 -3.33 -12.54
C ASN A 486 19.82 -4.35 -11.49
N ASP A 487 18.52 -4.59 -11.47
CA ASP A 487 17.82 -5.51 -10.57
C ASP A 487 17.43 -6.86 -11.23
N GLY A 488 17.83 -7.07 -12.48
CA GLY A 488 17.47 -8.21 -13.31
C GLY A 488 16.23 -7.98 -14.18
N THR A 489 15.66 -6.77 -14.18
CA THR A 489 14.63 -6.37 -15.15
C THR A 489 15.24 -5.98 -16.50
N ALA A 490 14.38 -5.76 -17.50
CA ALA A 490 14.81 -5.63 -18.89
C ALA A 490 15.69 -4.39 -19.18
N MET A 491 15.61 -3.33 -18.35
CA MET A 491 16.26 -2.03 -18.54
C MET A 491 17.19 -1.73 -17.35
N PRO A 492 18.48 -1.41 -17.58
CA PRO A 492 19.36 -0.93 -16.52
C PRO A 492 19.01 0.52 -16.09
N TRP A 493 19.51 0.91 -14.93
CA TRP A 493 19.48 2.30 -14.45
C TRP A 493 20.66 3.06 -15.06
N ASN A 494 20.47 3.56 -16.29
CA ASN A 494 21.55 4.02 -17.20
C ASN A 494 22.29 5.30 -16.77
N ASP A 495 21.89 5.92 -15.66
CA ASP A 495 22.60 7.03 -15.03
C ASP A 495 23.35 6.60 -13.76
N THR A 496 23.52 5.29 -13.54
CA THR A 496 24.19 4.74 -12.35
C THR A 496 25.36 3.81 -12.70
N ALA A 497 26.26 3.55 -11.74
CA ALA A 497 27.43 2.69 -11.86
C ALA A 497 27.42 1.63 -10.75
N GLN A 498 27.42 0.34 -11.13
CA GLN A 498 27.25 -0.79 -10.22
C GLN A 498 28.52 -1.10 -9.41
N LEU A 499 28.40 -1.12 -8.08
CA LEU A 499 29.50 -1.49 -7.18
C LEU A 499 29.75 -3.00 -7.16
N ASN A 500 31.02 -3.38 -7.00
CA ASN A 500 31.45 -4.77 -6.91
C ASN A 500 31.59 -5.24 -5.46
N PHE A 501 30.53 -5.85 -4.93
CA PHE A 501 30.49 -6.39 -3.57
C PHE A 501 31.32 -7.66 -3.36
N LEU A 502 32.05 -8.18 -4.36
CA LEU A 502 33.07 -9.20 -4.12
C LEU A 502 34.31 -8.63 -3.41
N LEU A 503 34.56 -7.32 -3.54
CA LEU A 503 35.69 -6.63 -2.94
C LEU A 503 35.41 -6.28 -1.47
N PRO A 504 36.20 -6.79 -0.48
CA PRO A 504 36.02 -6.46 0.93
C PRO A 504 36.08 -4.96 1.24
N GLU A 505 36.96 -4.23 0.58
CA GLU A 505 37.16 -2.79 0.72
C GLU A 505 35.92 -1.98 0.30
N VAL A 506 35.21 -2.42 -0.75
CA VAL A 506 33.96 -1.80 -1.19
C VAL A 506 32.88 -2.01 -0.14
N ARG A 507 32.74 -3.24 0.38
CA ARG A 507 31.76 -3.53 1.44
C ARG A 507 31.99 -2.67 2.68
N GLU A 508 33.24 -2.52 3.13
CA GLU A 508 33.58 -1.67 4.28
C GLU A 508 33.33 -0.18 3.99
N ALA A 509 33.65 0.32 2.79
CA ALA A 509 33.38 1.70 2.41
C ALA A 509 31.88 2.02 2.42
N VAL A 510 31.05 1.11 1.88
CA VAL A 510 29.59 1.23 1.92
C VAL A 510 29.08 1.17 3.35
N ILE A 511 29.54 0.24 4.20
CA ILE A 511 29.15 0.15 5.62
C ILE A 511 29.45 1.47 6.35
N LYS A 512 30.65 2.03 6.18
CA LYS A 512 31.01 3.32 6.79
C LYS A 512 30.12 4.46 6.33
N THR A 513 29.75 4.45 5.05
CA THR A 513 28.82 5.43 4.48
C THR A 513 27.42 5.28 5.10
N ILE A 514 26.93 4.05 5.28
CA ILE A 514 25.67 3.77 5.98
C ILE A 514 25.72 4.29 7.43
N LEU A 515 26.82 4.04 8.15
CA LEU A 515 27.00 4.53 9.52
C LEU A 515 27.04 6.07 9.58
N HIS A 516 27.69 6.71 8.61
CA HIS A 516 27.67 8.16 8.48
C HIS A 516 26.24 8.70 8.28
N VAL A 517 25.45 8.09 7.39
CA VAL A 517 24.03 8.43 7.21
C VAL A 517 23.23 8.19 8.50
N ALA A 518 23.43 7.06 9.19
CA ALA A 518 22.74 6.70 10.42
C ALA A 518 23.01 7.67 11.57
N SER A 519 24.21 8.23 11.65
CA SER A 519 24.54 9.25 12.64
C SER A 519 23.71 10.53 12.48
N ASN A 520 23.23 10.80 11.25
CA ASN A 520 22.47 11.99 10.90
C ASN A 520 20.95 11.73 10.83
N PHE A 521 20.54 10.53 10.46
CA PHE A 521 19.13 10.15 10.26
C PHE A 521 18.77 8.94 11.13
N PRO A 522 17.90 9.10 12.16
CA PRO A 522 17.44 7.98 12.97
C PRO A 522 16.63 6.94 12.21
N ILE A 523 16.14 7.25 11.01
CA ILE A 523 15.42 6.33 10.15
C ILE A 523 16.12 6.29 8.79
N ILE A 524 16.53 5.11 8.34
CA ILE A 524 17.13 4.91 7.02
C ILE A 524 16.27 3.97 6.20
N ARG A 525 15.96 4.39 4.97
CA ARG A 525 15.36 3.52 3.95
C ARG A 525 16.42 3.12 2.94
N PHE A 526 16.66 1.82 2.80
CA PHE A 526 17.57 1.26 1.82
C PHE A 526 16.85 0.96 0.52
N ASP A 527 17.34 1.56 -0.57
CA ASP A 527 16.83 1.35 -1.92
C ASP A 527 17.27 -0.01 -2.48
N ALA A 528 16.35 -0.69 -3.17
CA ALA A 528 16.56 -1.96 -3.87
C ALA A 528 17.40 -2.99 -3.07
N ALA A 529 17.14 -3.11 -1.77
CA ALA A 529 17.99 -3.82 -0.82
C ALA A 529 18.17 -5.31 -1.18
N MET A 530 17.17 -5.92 -1.83
CA MET A 530 17.22 -7.31 -2.29
C MET A 530 18.35 -7.58 -3.28
N THR A 531 18.79 -6.57 -4.05
CA THR A 531 19.87 -6.72 -5.04
C THR A 531 21.23 -7.04 -4.40
N LEU A 532 21.43 -6.64 -3.14
CA LEU A 532 22.66 -6.84 -2.38
C LEU A 532 22.63 -8.06 -1.46
N ALA A 533 21.50 -8.75 -1.33
CA ALA A 533 21.47 -10.02 -0.64
C ALA A 533 22.38 -11.01 -1.38
N LYS A 534 23.25 -11.71 -0.66
CA LYS A 534 24.32 -12.55 -1.22
C LYS A 534 23.86 -13.48 -2.35
N ARG A 535 22.69 -14.11 -2.18
CA ARG A 535 22.06 -14.99 -3.19
C ARG A 535 21.73 -14.23 -4.49
N HIS A 536 21.18 -13.04 -4.40
CA HIS A 536 20.78 -12.25 -5.57
C HIS A 536 21.94 -11.51 -6.20
N PHE A 537 22.88 -11.01 -5.39
CA PHE A 537 24.11 -10.43 -5.92
C PHE A 537 24.87 -11.45 -6.78
N GLN A 538 24.94 -12.71 -6.32
CA GLN A 538 25.45 -13.82 -7.15
C GLN A 538 24.62 -14.01 -8.42
N ARG A 539 23.30 -14.21 -8.30
CA ARG A 539 22.40 -14.45 -9.44
C ARG A 539 22.54 -13.39 -10.54
N LEU A 540 22.62 -12.11 -10.15
CA LEU A 540 22.65 -10.98 -11.08
C LEU A 540 24.03 -10.80 -11.71
N TRP A 541 25.08 -10.71 -10.89
CA TRP A 541 26.40 -10.24 -11.35
C TRP A 541 27.42 -11.36 -11.61
N PHE A 542 27.25 -12.51 -10.95
CA PHE A 542 28.17 -13.66 -11.01
C PHE A 542 27.38 -14.99 -10.98
N PRO A 543 26.45 -15.21 -11.94
CA PRO A 543 25.51 -16.33 -11.90
C PRO A 543 26.22 -17.68 -11.84
N GLU A 544 25.61 -18.66 -11.19
CA GLU A 544 26.19 -20.01 -11.15
C GLU A 544 26.09 -20.65 -12.53
N PRO A 545 27.16 -21.24 -13.07
CA PRO A 545 27.14 -21.87 -14.38
C PRO A 545 26.08 -22.98 -14.48
N GLY A 546 25.17 -22.82 -15.44
CA GLY A 546 24.01 -23.68 -15.68
C GLY A 546 22.67 -23.08 -15.22
N SER A 547 22.70 -21.96 -14.48
CA SER A 547 21.51 -21.30 -13.94
C SER A 547 20.95 -20.18 -14.84
N GLY A 548 21.70 -19.74 -15.85
CA GLY A 548 21.37 -18.63 -16.74
C GLY A 548 21.91 -17.27 -16.25
N GLY A 549 21.85 -16.24 -17.11
CA GLY A 549 22.21 -14.86 -16.77
C GLY A 549 21.00 -13.92 -16.78
N ASP A 550 20.80 -13.16 -15.71
CA ASP A 550 19.79 -12.08 -15.67
C ASP A 550 20.32 -10.78 -16.28
N ILE A 551 21.60 -10.48 -16.06
CA ILE A 551 22.27 -9.30 -16.61
C ILE A 551 23.04 -9.67 -17.88
N PRO A 552 22.85 -8.95 -19.00
CA PRO A 552 23.51 -9.28 -20.26
C PRO A 552 25.04 -9.31 -20.12
N SER A 553 25.69 -10.28 -20.77
CA SER A 553 27.13 -10.59 -20.74
C SER A 553 27.70 -11.07 -19.39
N ARG A 554 26.89 -11.20 -18.34
CA ARG A 554 27.38 -11.62 -17.02
C ARG A 554 27.49 -13.14 -16.85
N SER A 555 26.78 -13.93 -17.67
CA SER A 555 26.95 -15.38 -17.73
C SER A 555 28.41 -15.79 -18.03
N ASP A 556 29.14 -14.97 -18.80
CA ASP A 556 30.57 -15.14 -19.10
C ASP A 556 31.49 -15.14 -17.86
N TYR A 557 31.05 -14.51 -16.77
CA TYR A 557 31.82 -14.28 -15.55
C TYR A 557 31.18 -15.00 -14.35
N GLY A 558 30.41 -16.06 -14.61
CA GLY A 558 29.77 -16.86 -13.58
C GLY A 558 30.76 -17.50 -12.60
N LEU A 559 30.38 -17.58 -11.33
CA LEU A 559 31.19 -18.18 -10.26
C LEU A 559 30.47 -19.39 -9.66
N SER A 560 31.25 -20.43 -9.33
CA SER A 560 30.75 -21.55 -8.54
C SER A 560 30.27 -21.04 -7.18
N LYS A 561 29.34 -21.77 -6.55
CA LYS A 561 28.85 -21.39 -5.22
C LYS A 561 29.98 -21.29 -4.19
N ASP A 562 30.94 -22.19 -4.24
CA ASP A 562 32.08 -22.21 -3.33
C ASP A 562 33.02 -21.03 -3.54
N ASP A 563 33.35 -20.68 -4.79
CA ASP A 563 34.25 -19.56 -5.07
C ASP A 563 33.61 -18.21 -4.78
N PHE A 564 32.31 -18.08 -5.06
CA PHE A 564 31.54 -16.91 -4.65
C PHE A 564 31.48 -16.79 -3.12
N ASN A 565 31.22 -17.88 -2.41
CA ASN A 565 31.23 -17.91 -0.94
C ASN A 565 32.60 -17.59 -0.36
N LYS A 566 33.72 -17.94 -1.01
CA LYS A 566 35.06 -17.53 -0.56
C LYS A 566 35.27 -16.01 -0.70
N ALA A 567 34.78 -15.42 -1.80
CA ALA A 567 34.92 -13.98 -2.05
C ALA A 567 33.99 -13.12 -1.18
N MET A 568 32.78 -13.62 -0.91
CA MET A 568 31.78 -12.99 -0.06
C MET A 568 31.35 -13.97 1.05
N PRO A 569 32.15 -14.16 2.11
CA PRO A 569 31.91 -15.19 3.13
C PRO A 569 30.63 -14.94 3.92
N GLU A 570 30.42 -13.71 4.34
CA GLU A 570 29.29 -13.29 5.16
C GLU A 570 28.24 -12.55 4.32
N GLU A 571 27.05 -12.46 4.90
CA GLU A 571 25.93 -11.73 4.32
C GLU A 571 26.08 -10.23 4.61
N PHE A 572 26.12 -9.40 3.56
CA PHE A 572 26.40 -7.96 3.68
C PHE A 572 25.42 -7.26 4.64
N TRP A 573 24.12 -7.50 4.46
CA TRP A 573 23.10 -6.90 5.30
C TRP A 573 23.19 -7.34 6.76
N ARG A 574 23.64 -8.56 7.03
CA ARG A 574 23.86 -9.02 8.40
C ARG A 574 24.98 -8.23 9.07
N GLN A 575 26.07 -7.96 8.33
CA GLN A 575 27.16 -7.10 8.81
C GLN A 575 26.67 -5.68 9.07
N VAL A 576 25.89 -5.09 8.16
CA VAL A 576 25.32 -3.75 8.32
C VAL A 576 24.49 -3.67 9.61
N VAL A 577 23.56 -4.62 9.80
CA VAL A 577 22.67 -4.61 10.97
C VAL A 577 23.46 -4.82 12.26
N ASP A 578 24.44 -5.74 12.28
CA ASP A 578 25.29 -5.98 13.47
C ASP A 578 26.11 -4.73 13.82
N ARG A 579 26.72 -4.08 12.83
CA ARG A 579 27.51 -2.85 13.00
C ARG A 579 26.64 -1.67 13.46
N VAL A 580 25.44 -1.50 12.90
CA VAL A 580 24.50 -0.46 13.35
C VAL A 580 24.06 -0.72 14.79
N ALA A 581 23.74 -1.97 15.15
CA ALA A 581 23.33 -2.31 16.51
C ALA A 581 24.46 -2.06 17.53
N GLU A 582 25.72 -2.24 17.15
CA GLU A 582 26.88 -1.99 18.01
C GLU A 582 27.25 -0.50 18.09
N GLU A 583 27.30 0.20 16.95
CA GLU A 583 27.85 1.56 16.87
C GLU A 583 26.79 2.65 16.99
N ILE A 584 25.58 2.45 16.45
CA ILE A 584 24.51 3.45 16.38
C ILE A 584 23.14 2.78 16.66
N PRO A 585 22.91 2.26 17.89
CA PRO A 585 21.74 1.41 18.21
C PRO A 585 20.39 2.12 18.18
N ASP A 586 20.34 3.45 18.04
CA ASP A 586 19.10 4.25 17.95
C ASP A 586 18.72 4.55 16.50
N THR A 587 18.94 3.59 15.60
CA THR A 587 18.64 3.72 14.16
C THR A 587 17.65 2.66 13.71
N LEU A 588 16.53 3.10 13.13
CA LEU A 588 15.52 2.29 12.50
C LEU A 588 15.89 2.05 11.03
N LEU A 589 15.98 0.78 10.64
CA LEU A 589 16.41 0.39 9.30
C LEU A 589 15.25 -0.22 8.50
N LEU A 590 14.92 0.37 7.36
CA LEU A 590 13.86 -0.05 6.44
C LEU A 590 14.49 -0.60 5.17
N ALA A 591 14.25 -1.86 4.83
CA ALA A 591 14.60 -2.40 3.52
C ALA A 591 13.44 -2.27 2.54
N GLU A 592 13.68 -1.62 1.41
CA GLU A 592 12.89 -1.89 0.22
C GLU A 592 13.41 -3.21 -0.38
N ALA A 593 12.74 -4.31 -0.06
CA ALA A 593 13.04 -5.62 -0.61
C ALA A 593 11.76 -6.27 -1.13
N PHE A 594 11.87 -6.91 -2.30
CA PHE A 594 10.80 -7.67 -2.92
C PHE A 594 11.24 -9.12 -3.15
N TRP A 595 10.49 -9.87 -3.97
CA TRP A 595 10.76 -11.26 -4.36
C TRP A 595 10.56 -12.30 -3.25
N LEU A 596 9.56 -12.11 -2.38
CA LEU A 596 9.21 -13.03 -1.28
C LEU A 596 10.34 -13.20 -0.25
N MET A 597 11.24 -12.22 -0.15
CA MET A 597 12.36 -12.20 0.80
C MET A 597 12.06 -11.44 2.09
N GLU A 598 10.84 -10.92 2.24
CA GLU A 598 10.48 -10.03 3.34
C GLU A 598 10.75 -10.71 4.68
N GLY A 599 10.33 -11.97 4.82
CA GLY A 599 10.64 -12.82 5.97
C GLY A 599 12.15 -12.98 6.20
N TYR A 600 12.94 -13.24 5.15
CA TYR A 600 14.39 -13.39 5.22
C TYR A 600 15.08 -12.11 5.72
N PHE A 601 14.69 -10.95 5.18
CA PHE A 601 15.26 -9.65 5.56
C PHE A 601 15.03 -9.33 7.03
N VAL A 602 13.84 -9.59 7.55
CA VAL A 602 13.53 -9.21 8.93
C VAL A 602 13.94 -10.29 9.93
N ARG A 603 13.68 -11.57 9.61
CA ARG A 603 13.91 -12.70 10.51
C ARG A 603 15.36 -13.13 10.53
N THR A 604 16.04 -13.20 9.39
CA THR A 604 17.42 -13.74 9.32
C THR A 604 18.46 -12.63 9.23
N LEU A 605 18.25 -11.63 8.38
CA LEU A 605 19.18 -10.50 8.23
C LEU A 605 19.05 -9.48 9.36
N GLY A 606 17.94 -9.49 10.09
CA GLY A 606 17.70 -8.61 11.23
C GLY A 606 17.30 -7.19 10.85
N MET A 607 16.86 -6.95 9.62
CA MET A 607 16.35 -5.63 9.25
C MET A 607 15.12 -5.28 10.10
N HIS A 608 15.04 -4.04 10.59
CA HIS A 608 13.95 -3.67 11.49
C HIS A 608 12.60 -3.70 10.78
N ARG A 609 12.55 -3.16 9.56
CA ARG A 609 11.35 -3.09 8.73
C ARG A 609 11.64 -3.49 7.28
N VAL A 610 10.63 -4.01 6.58
CA VAL A 610 10.70 -4.36 5.16
C VAL A 610 9.42 -3.99 4.43
N TYR A 611 9.52 -3.55 3.18
CA TYR A 611 8.35 -3.16 2.39
C TYR A 611 7.37 -4.31 2.17
N ASN A 612 6.07 -4.00 2.22
CA ASN A 612 5.00 -4.95 1.94
C ASN A 612 4.12 -4.43 0.79
N SER A 613 4.55 -4.69 -0.45
CA SER A 613 3.77 -4.30 -1.64
C SER A 613 2.49 -5.11 -1.82
N ALA A 614 2.35 -6.26 -1.13
CA ALA A 614 1.13 -7.06 -1.15
C ALA A 614 -0.06 -6.27 -0.56
N PHE A 615 0.17 -5.42 0.46
CA PHE A 615 -0.85 -4.54 1.03
C PHE A 615 -1.53 -3.71 -0.06
N MET A 616 -0.75 -2.92 -0.81
CA MET A 616 -1.28 -2.04 -1.85
C MET A 616 -1.87 -2.84 -3.02
N ASN A 617 -1.11 -3.80 -3.55
CA ASN A 617 -1.46 -4.47 -4.80
C ASN A 617 -2.68 -5.40 -4.68
N MET A 618 -2.85 -6.09 -3.54
CA MET A 618 -3.99 -6.97 -3.33
C MET A 618 -5.24 -6.16 -2.96
N LEU A 619 -5.13 -5.16 -2.08
CA LEU A 619 -6.29 -4.37 -1.65
C LEU A 619 -6.86 -3.50 -2.78
N LYS A 620 -6.01 -2.93 -3.66
CA LYS A 620 -6.51 -2.13 -4.80
C LYS A 620 -7.34 -2.98 -5.77
N LYS A 621 -6.93 -4.23 -5.99
CA LYS A 621 -7.57 -5.21 -6.88
C LYS A 621 -8.67 -6.04 -6.20
N GLU A 622 -8.97 -5.80 -4.92
CA GLU A 622 -9.92 -6.59 -4.12
C GLU A 622 -9.59 -8.09 -4.07
N GLU A 623 -8.30 -8.42 -4.14
CA GLU A 623 -7.80 -9.79 -3.92
C GLU A 623 -7.78 -10.10 -2.41
N ASN A 624 -8.92 -9.94 -1.74
CA ASN A 624 -9.05 -9.92 -0.29
C ASN A 624 -8.65 -11.25 0.35
N LEU A 625 -9.04 -12.37 -0.26
CA LEU A 625 -8.62 -13.72 0.16
C LEU A 625 -7.09 -13.86 0.17
N ASN A 626 -6.40 -13.36 -0.87
CA ASN A 626 -4.94 -13.43 -0.97
C ASN A 626 -4.27 -12.63 0.15
N TYR A 627 -4.79 -11.45 0.45
CA TYR A 627 -4.23 -10.61 1.52
C TYR A 627 -4.55 -11.16 2.93
N ARG A 628 -5.75 -11.71 3.13
CA ARG A 628 -6.09 -12.44 4.38
C ARG A 628 -5.17 -13.63 4.60
N ASN A 629 -4.91 -14.42 3.55
CA ASN A 629 -3.98 -15.54 3.63
C ASN A 629 -2.55 -15.09 3.94
N THR A 630 -2.11 -13.96 3.39
CA THR A 630 -0.83 -13.32 3.75
C THR A 630 -0.72 -13.06 5.26
N ILE A 631 -1.77 -12.51 5.88
CA ILE A 631 -1.80 -12.27 7.33
C ILE A 631 -1.82 -13.60 8.10
N LYS A 632 -2.73 -14.52 7.76
CA LYS A 632 -2.88 -15.83 8.43
C LYS A 632 -1.58 -16.64 8.38
N ASN A 633 -1.00 -16.81 7.19
CA ASN A 633 0.25 -17.55 7.00
C ASN A 633 1.40 -16.94 7.82
N THR A 634 1.46 -15.60 7.91
CA THR A 634 2.48 -14.91 8.70
C THR A 634 2.27 -15.13 10.20
N GLN A 635 1.02 -15.05 10.70
CA GLN A 635 0.70 -15.31 12.10
C GLN A 635 0.93 -16.77 12.52
N GLU A 636 0.69 -17.73 11.63
CA GLU A 636 0.96 -19.15 11.86
C GLU A 636 2.46 -19.47 11.82
N PHE A 637 3.23 -18.78 10.99
CA PHE A 637 4.68 -18.98 10.89
C PHE A 637 5.47 -18.27 12.00
N ASP A 638 5.40 -16.94 12.04
CA ASP A 638 5.99 -16.09 13.09
C ASP A 638 5.31 -14.68 13.09
N PRO A 639 4.43 -14.39 14.08
CA PRO A 639 3.76 -13.10 14.20
C PRO A 639 4.69 -11.90 14.24
N ASP A 640 5.94 -12.05 14.72
CA ASP A 640 6.90 -10.93 14.81
C ASP A 640 7.24 -10.34 13.44
N ILE A 641 7.04 -11.08 12.35
CA ILE A 641 7.22 -10.57 10.98
C ILE A 641 6.16 -9.51 10.64
N LEU A 642 4.92 -9.66 11.13
CA LEU A 642 3.81 -8.77 10.78
C LEU A 642 4.06 -7.32 11.23
N LYS A 643 4.62 -7.11 12.43
CA LYS A 643 4.99 -5.75 12.91
C LYS A 643 6.18 -5.14 12.18
N ARG A 644 6.85 -5.91 11.32
CA ARG A 644 8.02 -5.45 10.57
C ARG A 644 7.70 -5.02 9.15
N PHE A 645 6.47 -5.19 8.69
CA PHE A 645 6.08 -4.68 7.38
C PHE A 645 5.95 -3.17 7.35
N VAL A 646 6.48 -2.53 6.31
CA VAL A 646 6.13 -1.17 5.90
C VAL A 646 4.94 -1.29 4.95
N ASN A 647 3.76 -0.90 5.43
CA ASN A 647 2.55 -0.87 4.63
C ASN A 647 2.41 0.53 4.02
N PHE A 648 1.92 0.61 2.78
CA PHE A 648 1.68 1.87 2.08
C PHE A 648 0.56 1.72 1.05
N MET A 649 -0.10 2.83 0.72
CA MET A 649 -1.08 2.90 -0.37
C MET A 649 -0.46 3.43 -1.66
N ASN A 650 0.61 4.20 -1.55
CA ASN A 650 1.49 4.57 -2.65
C ASN A 650 2.89 4.84 -2.11
N ASN A 651 3.87 4.79 -3.01
CA ASN A 651 5.23 5.24 -2.79
C ASN A 651 5.64 6.11 -4.00
N PRO A 652 6.87 6.63 -4.08
CA PRO A 652 7.31 7.46 -5.21
C PRO A 652 7.27 6.76 -6.59
N ASP A 653 7.45 5.43 -6.62
CA ASP A 653 7.54 4.65 -7.86
C ASP A 653 6.15 4.15 -8.34
N GLU A 654 5.16 4.13 -7.45
CA GLU A 654 3.79 3.68 -7.70
C GLU A 654 2.84 4.85 -8.02
N ASP A 655 1.67 4.55 -8.57
CA ASP A 655 0.67 5.58 -8.86
C ASP A 655 0.11 6.21 -7.58
N THR A 656 -0.45 7.42 -7.68
CA THR A 656 -1.00 8.14 -6.52
C THR A 656 -2.11 7.34 -5.84
N ALA A 657 -2.28 7.51 -4.53
CA ALA A 657 -3.29 6.76 -3.78
C ALA A 657 -4.72 7.02 -4.30
N ILE A 658 -5.01 8.24 -4.77
CA ILE A 658 -6.30 8.54 -5.42
C ILE A 658 -6.46 7.79 -6.75
N ALA A 659 -5.42 7.73 -7.59
CA ALA A 659 -5.50 6.99 -8.85
C ALA A 659 -5.76 5.49 -8.61
N GLN A 660 -5.23 4.95 -7.50
CA GLN A 660 -5.37 3.53 -7.17
C GLN A 660 -6.65 3.16 -6.40
N PHE A 661 -7.15 4.04 -5.52
CA PHE A 661 -8.26 3.73 -4.58
C PHE A 661 -9.45 4.71 -4.65
N GLY A 662 -9.36 5.78 -5.43
CA GLY A 662 -10.32 6.88 -5.46
C GLY A 662 -10.26 7.78 -4.21
N SER A 663 -11.28 8.60 -4.01
CA SER A 663 -11.43 9.51 -2.85
C SER A 663 -12.59 9.12 -1.90
N GLY A 664 -13.25 7.99 -2.19
CA GLY A 664 -14.42 7.50 -1.46
C GLY A 664 -14.09 6.57 -0.29
N ASP A 665 -15.07 5.79 0.14
CA ASP A 665 -14.95 4.91 1.32
C ASP A 665 -13.93 3.78 1.14
N LYS A 666 -13.63 3.35 -0.10
CA LYS A 666 -12.55 2.38 -0.37
C LYS A 666 -11.20 2.91 0.07
N TYR A 667 -10.87 4.15 -0.29
CA TYR A 667 -9.63 4.81 0.14
C TYR A 667 -9.55 4.87 1.67
N PHE A 668 -10.59 5.36 2.34
CA PHE A 668 -10.57 5.52 3.80
C PHE A 668 -10.56 4.19 4.54
N GLY A 669 -11.24 3.16 4.03
CA GLY A 669 -11.18 1.82 4.62
C GLY A 669 -9.79 1.18 4.54
N VAL A 670 -9.11 1.31 3.40
CA VAL A 670 -7.71 0.86 3.25
C VAL A 670 -6.76 1.72 4.09
N CYS A 671 -7.00 3.03 4.19
CA CYS A 671 -6.20 3.93 5.03
C CYS A 671 -6.39 3.63 6.54
N THR A 672 -7.61 3.26 6.96
CA THR A 672 -7.86 2.73 8.32
C THR A 672 -7.00 1.49 8.55
N MET A 673 -7.05 0.50 7.64
CA MET A 673 -6.19 -0.69 7.75
C MET A 673 -4.69 -0.34 7.81
N LEU A 674 -4.25 0.63 7.01
CA LEU A 674 -2.85 1.07 6.97
C LEU A 674 -2.38 1.50 8.37
N VAL A 675 -3.18 2.30 9.08
CA VAL A 675 -2.80 2.86 10.39
C VAL A 675 -3.15 1.98 11.58
N THR A 676 -4.05 1.00 11.43
CA THR A 676 -4.48 0.10 12.52
C THR A 676 -3.92 -1.33 12.47
N MET A 677 -3.23 -1.71 11.39
CA MET A 677 -2.47 -2.97 11.34
C MET A 677 -1.11 -2.83 12.05
N PRO A 678 -0.55 -3.92 12.61
CA PRO A 678 0.86 -3.94 13.01
C PRO A 678 1.76 -3.67 11.79
N GLY A 679 2.89 -2.99 12.03
CA GLY A 679 3.79 -2.55 10.96
C GLY A 679 4.14 -1.07 11.03
N LEU A 680 4.80 -0.56 10.00
CA LEU A 680 5.06 0.88 9.84
C LEU A 680 4.12 1.41 8.76
N PRO A 681 3.12 2.25 9.10
CA PRO A 681 2.34 2.97 8.10
C PRO A 681 3.18 4.06 7.44
N MET A 682 3.28 4.00 6.11
CA MET A 682 3.89 5.04 5.30
C MET A 682 2.81 5.72 4.43
N ILE A 683 2.74 7.05 4.55
CA ILE A 683 1.84 7.91 3.78
C ILE A 683 2.66 8.65 2.72
N GLY A 684 2.26 8.51 1.46
CA GLY A 684 2.99 9.06 0.32
C GLY A 684 2.82 10.57 0.14
N HIS A 685 3.66 11.15 -0.72
CA HIS A 685 3.56 12.57 -1.09
C HIS A 685 2.18 12.85 -1.72
N GLY A 686 1.51 13.91 -1.25
CA GLY A 686 0.23 14.37 -1.81
C GLY A 686 -0.99 13.51 -1.43
N GLN A 687 -0.81 12.43 -0.67
CA GLN A 687 -1.88 11.48 -0.34
C GLN A 687 -2.98 12.12 0.53
N ILE A 688 -2.62 12.97 1.50
CA ILE A 688 -3.58 13.66 2.38
C ILE A 688 -4.31 14.75 1.59
N GLU A 689 -3.54 15.49 0.79
CA GLU A 689 -4.00 16.63 0.02
C GLU A 689 -4.87 16.21 -1.18
N GLY A 690 -4.78 14.94 -1.58
CA GLY A 690 -5.51 14.39 -2.71
C GLY A 690 -4.94 14.77 -4.06
N PHE A 691 -3.61 14.90 -4.17
CA PHE A 691 -2.95 15.20 -5.44
C PHE A 691 -2.95 13.99 -6.37
N THR A 692 -3.12 14.27 -7.65
CA THR A 692 -3.22 13.27 -8.72
C THR A 692 -1.96 13.17 -9.56
N GLU A 693 -1.11 14.20 -9.56
CA GLU A 693 0.20 14.19 -10.24
C GLU A 693 1.16 13.21 -9.55
N LYS A 694 1.79 12.33 -10.34
CA LYS A 694 2.84 11.43 -9.89
C LYS A 694 4.21 12.06 -10.11
N TYR A 695 5.03 12.10 -9.07
CA TYR A 695 6.37 12.68 -9.12
C TYR A 695 7.44 11.61 -9.23
N GLY A 696 8.10 11.55 -10.39
CA GLY A 696 9.32 10.78 -10.57
C GLY A 696 10.53 11.39 -9.85
N MET A 697 11.65 10.67 -9.82
CA MET A 697 12.88 11.07 -9.10
C MET A 697 13.58 12.29 -9.72
N GLU A 698 13.19 12.70 -10.92
CA GLU A 698 13.69 13.84 -11.70
C GLU A 698 12.92 15.16 -11.47
N TYR A 699 11.81 15.12 -10.74
CA TYR A 699 10.94 16.29 -10.61
C TYR A 699 11.55 17.34 -9.67
N ARG A 700 11.51 18.60 -10.13
CA ARG A 700 11.96 19.76 -9.36
C ARG A 700 10.81 20.56 -8.74
N LYS A 701 9.65 20.55 -9.37
CA LYS A 701 8.43 21.28 -8.99
C LYS A 701 7.22 20.47 -9.45
N ALA A 702 6.05 20.78 -8.91
CA ALA A 702 4.80 20.29 -9.49
C ALA A 702 4.55 20.98 -10.83
N TYR A 703 4.20 20.22 -11.87
CA TYR A 703 3.78 20.82 -13.14
C TYR A 703 2.30 21.19 -13.12
N TRP A 704 1.51 20.52 -12.29
CA TRP A 704 0.10 20.82 -12.10
C TRP A 704 -0.09 21.75 -10.91
N ASP A 705 -0.93 22.77 -11.07
CA ASP A 705 -1.35 23.66 -9.98
C ASP A 705 -2.57 23.06 -9.27
N GLU A 706 -2.37 21.93 -8.61
CA GLU A 706 -3.42 21.21 -7.89
C GLU A 706 -3.77 21.92 -6.57
N LYS A 707 -5.07 22.01 -6.29
CA LYS A 707 -5.57 22.48 -4.99
C LYS A 707 -5.90 21.28 -4.11
N GLU A 708 -5.64 21.43 -2.82
CA GLU A 708 -6.01 20.42 -1.81
C GLU A 708 -7.52 20.12 -1.85
N ASP A 709 -7.88 18.84 -1.84
CA ASP A 709 -9.24 18.38 -1.67
C ASP A 709 -9.64 18.51 -0.19
N LEU A 710 -10.48 19.52 0.10
CA LEU A 710 -10.97 19.81 1.45
C LEU A 710 -11.78 18.66 2.06
N VAL A 711 -12.48 17.86 1.25
CA VAL A 711 -13.25 16.71 1.72
C VAL A 711 -12.30 15.62 2.17
N MET A 712 -11.29 15.31 1.35
CA MET A 712 -10.23 14.37 1.70
C MET A 712 -9.53 14.78 3.00
N ARG A 713 -9.07 16.03 3.11
CA ARG A 713 -8.41 16.53 4.32
C ARG A 713 -9.31 16.41 5.55
N THR A 714 -10.56 16.89 5.46
CA THR A 714 -11.51 16.87 6.58
C THR A 714 -11.81 15.45 7.05
N ARG A 715 -11.89 14.48 6.12
CA ARG A 715 -12.09 13.08 6.47
C ARG A 715 -10.85 12.46 7.12
N HIS A 716 -9.64 12.77 6.66
CA HIS A 716 -8.42 12.32 7.37
C HIS A 716 -8.39 12.87 8.81
N GLU A 717 -8.74 14.14 9.01
CA GLU A 717 -8.79 14.77 10.32
C GLU A 717 -9.78 14.11 11.28
N LYS A 718 -10.93 13.65 10.76
CA LYS A 718 -11.99 13.03 11.56
C LYS A 718 -11.81 11.51 11.75
N GLU A 719 -11.37 10.80 10.71
CA GLU A 719 -11.40 9.34 10.64
C GLU A 719 -10.01 8.70 10.86
N ILE A 720 -8.92 9.32 10.40
CA ILE A 720 -7.58 8.68 10.35
C ILE A 720 -6.61 9.22 11.41
N PHE A 721 -6.44 10.55 11.52
CA PHE A 721 -5.48 11.15 12.46
C PHE A 721 -5.73 10.80 13.93
N PRO A 722 -6.99 10.64 14.42
CA PRO A 722 -7.22 10.13 15.77
C PRO A 722 -6.65 8.73 15.99
N LEU A 723 -6.71 7.85 14.98
CA LEU A 723 -6.16 6.49 15.03
C LEU A 723 -4.62 6.52 15.01
N MET A 724 -4.02 7.39 14.18
CA MET A 724 -2.57 7.61 14.17
C MET A 724 -2.04 8.07 15.52
N LYS A 725 -2.75 8.94 16.23
CA LYS A 725 -2.36 9.38 17.59
C LYS A 725 -2.42 8.25 18.62
N LYS A 726 -3.22 7.21 18.36
CA LYS A 726 -3.29 5.97 19.14
C LYS A 726 -2.44 4.85 18.54
N ARG A 727 -1.40 5.16 17.75
CA ARG A 727 -0.53 4.16 17.10
C ARG A 727 -0.02 3.08 18.07
N TYR A 728 0.26 3.43 19.33
CA TYR A 728 0.70 2.49 20.38
C TYR A 728 -0.25 1.31 20.60
N LEU A 729 -1.55 1.48 20.35
CA LEU A 729 -2.56 0.43 20.51
C LEU A 729 -2.51 -0.61 19.38
N PHE A 730 -2.04 -0.19 18.20
CA PHE A 730 -2.06 -0.98 16.97
C PHE A 730 -0.68 -1.52 16.58
N ALA A 731 0.39 -1.14 17.29
CA ALA A 731 1.78 -1.28 16.81
C ALA A 731 2.32 -2.70 16.96
N GLU A 732 2.04 -3.30 18.10
CA GLU A 732 2.56 -4.60 18.47
C GLU A 732 1.68 -5.75 17.99
N VAL A 733 2.29 -6.92 17.90
CA VAL A 733 1.63 -8.17 17.50
C VAL A 733 1.19 -9.01 18.69
N ASP A 734 1.65 -8.72 19.90
CA ASP A 734 1.42 -9.54 21.10
C ASP A 734 -0.06 -9.86 21.33
N ASN A 735 -0.93 -8.86 21.21
CA ASN A 735 -2.38 -9.01 21.35
C ASN A 735 -3.13 -8.89 20.01
N PHE A 736 -2.43 -8.84 18.88
CA PHE A 736 -3.07 -8.76 17.57
C PHE A 736 -3.69 -10.10 17.19
N LEU A 737 -4.99 -10.08 16.87
CA LEU A 737 -5.76 -11.27 16.50
C LEU A 737 -6.65 -10.96 15.29
N LEU A 738 -6.51 -11.75 14.24
CA LEU A 738 -7.39 -11.71 13.06
C LEU A 738 -8.58 -12.67 13.28
N PHE A 739 -9.77 -12.28 12.84
CA PHE A 739 -11.01 -13.06 12.94
C PHE A 739 -11.59 -13.36 11.55
N ASP A 740 -12.25 -14.50 11.45
CA ASP A 740 -13.12 -14.83 10.33
C ASP A 740 -14.54 -14.31 10.62
N VAL A 741 -15.16 -13.68 9.63
CA VAL A 741 -16.58 -13.27 9.68
C VAL A 741 -17.40 -14.36 9.02
N TYR A 742 -18.23 -15.03 9.80
CA TYR A 742 -19.09 -16.11 9.30
C TYR A 742 -20.45 -15.56 8.91
N ASP A 743 -20.88 -15.82 7.68
CA ASP A 743 -22.22 -15.49 7.21
C ASP A 743 -23.29 -16.45 7.77
N GLU A 744 -24.56 -16.25 7.41
CA GLU A 744 -25.67 -17.10 7.84
C GLU A 744 -25.56 -18.56 7.35
N SER A 745 -24.78 -18.81 6.29
CA SER A 745 -24.52 -20.15 5.77
C SER A 745 -23.39 -20.88 6.51
N GLY A 746 -22.66 -20.18 7.39
CA GLY A 746 -21.46 -20.68 8.06
C GLY A 746 -20.20 -20.60 7.20
N SER A 747 -20.25 -19.90 6.07
CA SER A 747 -19.09 -19.66 5.21
C SER A 747 -18.33 -18.41 5.67
N VAL A 748 -17.00 -18.41 5.49
CA VAL A 748 -16.17 -17.24 5.80
C VAL A 748 -16.34 -16.21 4.68
N ASN A 749 -16.69 -14.97 5.05
CA ASN A 749 -16.64 -13.86 4.11
C ASN A 749 -15.21 -13.30 4.02
N GLU A 750 -14.55 -13.62 2.92
CA GLU A 750 -13.16 -13.21 2.67
C GLU A 750 -13.00 -11.73 2.32
N ASN A 751 -14.09 -10.99 2.07
CA ASN A 751 -14.03 -9.56 1.78
C ASN A 751 -13.95 -8.69 3.04
N VAL A 752 -14.22 -9.25 4.22
CA VAL A 752 -14.23 -8.50 5.47
C VAL A 752 -12.96 -8.75 6.26
N PHE A 753 -12.20 -7.72 6.56
CA PHE A 753 -11.10 -7.75 7.51
C PHE A 753 -11.64 -7.42 8.91
N ALA A 754 -11.46 -8.33 9.86
CA ALA A 754 -11.87 -8.15 11.25
C ALA A 754 -10.72 -8.52 12.16
N TYR A 755 -10.23 -7.59 12.97
CA TYR A 755 -9.10 -7.85 13.88
C TYR A 755 -9.16 -7.00 15.13
N SER A 756 -8.63 -7.53 16.23
CA SER A 756 -8.48 -6.80 17.49
C SER A 756 -7.01 -6.62 17.85
N ASN A 757 -6.75 -5.59 18.65
CA ASN A 757 -5.46 -5.40 19.32
C ASN A 757 -5.68 -4.77 20.70
N ARG A 758 -4.68 -4.90 21.58
CA ARG A 758 -4.76 -4.42 22.97
C ARG A 758 -3.41 -3.93 23.46
N ALA A 759 -3.42 -2.77 24.13
CA ALA A 759 -2.28 -2.19 24.82
C ALA A 759 -2.71 -1.78 26.24
N GLY A 760 -2.15 -2.44 27.25
CA GLY A 760 -2.59 -2.26 28.63
C GLY A 760 -4.08 -2.64 28.79
N SER A 761 -4.88 -1.71 29.29
CA SER A 761 -6.34 -1.86 29.44
C SER A 761 -7.15 -1.39 28.23
N GLU A 762 -6.52 -0.74 27.24
CA GLU A 762 -7.21 -0.28 26.03
C GLU A 762 -7.24 -1.38 24.99
N SER A 763 -8.43 -1.65 24.45
CA SER A 763 -8.67 -2.61 23.36
C SER A 763 -9.26 -1.88 22.16
N ALA A 764 -9.00 -2.40 20.96
CA ALA A 764 -9.68 -1.98 19.74
C ALA A 764 -10.16 -3.20 18.94
N LEU A 765 -11.27 -3.03 18.21
CA LEU A 765 -11.77 -3.97 17.21
C LEU A 765 -12.00 -3.20 15.91
N VAL A 766 -11.29 -3.57 14.86
CA VAL A 766 -11.38 -2.95 13.54
C VAL A 766 -12.09 -3.90 12.60
N LEU A 767 -13.08 -3.38 11.90
CA LEU A 767 -13.83 -4.07 10.87
C LEU A 767 -13.76 -3.26 9.58
N TYR A 768 -13.51 -3.91 8.45
CA TYR A 768 -13.56 -3.27 7.14
C TYR A 768 -14.01 -4.24 6.06
N ASN A 769 -15.01 -3.84 5.28
CA ASN A 769 -15.48 -4.59 4.12
C ASN A 769 -14.84 -4.03 2.84
N ASN A 770 -13.81 -4.69 2.29
CA ASN A 770 -13.17 -4.26 1.03
C ASN A 770 -13.92 -4.81 -0.20
N SER A 771 -15.23 -4.57 -0.27
CA SER A 771 -16.09 -4.90 -1.40
C SER A 771 -17.25 -3.90 -1.46
N TYR A 772 -17.86 -3.75 -2.63
CA TYR A 772 -19.05 -2.93 -2.81
C TYR A 772 -20.31 -3.55 -2.17
N ASP A 773 -20.35 -4.87 -1.98
CA ASP A 773 -21.53 -5.56 -1.49
C ASP A 773 -21.72 -5.35 0.02
N LYS A 774 -22.97 -5.12 0.44
CA LYS A 774 -23.33 -5.13 1.87
C LYS A 774 -23.16 -6.55 2.43
N THR A 775 -22.65 -6.65 3.64
CA THR A 775 -22.49 -7.93 4.34
C THR A 775 -22.89 -7.88 5.81
N THR A 776 -23.22 -9.05 6.35
CA THR A 776 -23.57 -9.31 7.73
C THR A 776 -22.97 -10.63 8.16
N GLY A 777 -22.58 -10.75 9.42
CA GLY A 777 -22.06 -12.01 9.94
C GLY A 777 -21.68 -11.94 11.41
N TRP A 778 -21.09 -13.03 11.90
CA TRP A 778 -20.63 -13.17 13.28
C TRP A 778 -19.13 -13.34 13.36
N ILE A 779 -18.51 -12.68 14.33
CA ILE A 779 -17.10 -12.87 14.70
C ILE A 779 -17.01 -13.47 16.10
N ASN A 780 -16.25 -14.56 16.26
CA ASN A 780 -16.07 -15.18 17.57
C ASN A 780 -14.64 -15.68 17.78
N LEU A 781 -14.21 -16.69 17.03
CA LEU A 781 -12.90 -17.30 17.22
C LEU A 781 -11.87 -16.69 16.26
N SER A 782 -10.66 -16.39 16.77
CA SER A 782 -9.57 -15.91 15.93
C SER A 782 -9.09 -16.98 14.94
N ALA A 783 -8.43 -16.53 13.88
CA ALA A 783 -7.56 -17.36 13.08
C ALA A 783 -6.44 -17.96 13.95
N ALA A 784 -5.81 -19.02 13.44
CA ALA A 784 -4.70 -19.66 14.11
C ALA A 784 -3.48 -18.72 14.17
N ARG A 785 -2.78 -18.74 15.31
CA ARG A 785 -1.58 -17.93 15.54
C ARG A 785 -0.56 -18.73 16.34
N ALA A 786 0.71 -18.62 15.97
CA ALA A 786 1.81 -19.16 16.75
C ALA A 786 2.06 -18.33 18.01
N GLN A 787 2.16 -19.02 19.15
CA GLN A 787 2.59 -18.46 20.42
C GLN A 787 3.90 -19.15 20.83
N LYS A 788 4.94 -18.35 21.11
CA LYS A 788 6.24 -18.84 21.59
C LYS A 788 6.06 -19.29 23.06
N SER A 789 6.30 -20.57 23.35
CA SER A 789 6.28 -21.08 24.72
C SER A 789 7.59 -20.74 25.45
N VAL A 790 7.60 -20.87 26.79
CA VAL A 790 8.82 -20.72 27.61
C VAL A 790 9.90 -21.75 27.24
N SER A 791 9.53 -22.88 26.62
CA SER A 791 10.44 -23.92 26.12
C SER A 791 10.86 -23.74 24.65
N ALA A 792 10.52 -22.61 24.01
CA ALA A 792 10.74 -22.32 22.59
C ALA A 792 10.02 -23.25 21.59
N GLU A 793 9.10 -24.10 22.07
CA GLU A 793 8.20 -24.87 21.20
C GLU A 793 7.06 -23.96 20.69
N LYS A 794 6.78 -24.02 19.38
CA LYS A 794 5.68 -23.25 18.75
C LYS A 794 4.35 -23.93 19.04
N ILE A 795 3.46 -23.25 19.77
CA ILE A 795 2.09 -23.72 20.01
C ILE A 795 1.14 -22.89 19.16
N ILE A 796 0.33 -23.55 18.34
CA ILE A 796 -0.73 -22.87 17.59
C ILE A 796 -1.96 -22.72 18.49
N THR A 797 -2.42 -21.49 18.65
CA THR A 797 -3.57 -21.15 19.50
C THR A 797 -4.64 -20.40 18.72
N ARG A 798 -5.87 -20.45 19.26
CA ARG A 798 -6.99 -19.62 18.83
C ARG A 798 -7.64 -19.02 20.07
N THR A 799 -8.10 -17.78 19.96
CA THR A 799 -8.64 -17.01 21.08
C THR A 799 -10.02 -16.49 20.73
N SER A 800 -10.96 -16.53 21.69
CA SER A 800 -12.27 -15.93 21.48
C SER A 800 -12.18 -14.40 21.48
N LEU A 801 -13.09 -13.74 20.78
CA LEU A 801 -13.18 -12.28 20.74
C LEU A 801 -13.32 -11.71 22.14
N ALA A 802 -14.19 -12.30 22.97
CA ALA A 802 -14.40 -11.88 24.35
C ALA A 802 -13.11 -11.95 25.18
N ALA A 803 -12.32 -13.02 25.04
CA ALA A 803 -11.03 -13.14 25.70
C ALA A 803 -10.03 -12.08 25.21
N SER A 804 -9.99 -11.81 23.90
CA SER A 804 -9.11 -10.79 23.31
C SER A 804 -9.39 -9.38 23.84
N LEU A 805 -10.67 -9.09 24.11
CA LEU A 805 -11.12 -7.81 24.64
C LEU A 805 -11.01 -7.73 26.17
N GLY A 806 -10.65 -8.83 26.85
CA GLY A 806 -10.51 -8.90 28.30
C GLY A 806 -11.82 -8.95 29.07
N LEU A 807 -12.89 -9.49 28.48
CA LEU A 807 -14.24 -9.50 29.07
C LEU A 807 -14.46 -10.66 30.04
N HIS A 808 -15.26 -10.43 31.08
CA HIS A 808 -15.70 -11.47 32.01
C HIS A 808 -16.68 -12.45 31.35
N ASN A 809 -16.53 -13.74 31.62
CA ASN A 809 -17.47 -14.76 31.17
C ASN A 809 -18.64 -14.91 32.16
N ASP A 810 -19.43 -13.85 32.30
CA ASP A 810 -20.57 -13.78 33.22
C ASP A 810 -21.71 -12.94 32.61
N SER A 811 -22.94 -13.45 32.66
CA SER A 811 -24.12 -12.79 32.10
C SER A 811 -24.56 -11.55 32.86
N ARG A 812 -24.03 -11.30 34.06
CA ARG A 812 -24.27 -10.06 34.83
C ARG A 812 -23.52 -8.86 34.28
N TYR A 813 -22.50 -9.08 33.46
CA TYR A 813 -21.67 -8.02 32.91
C TYR A 813 -22.12 -7.61 31.51
N PHE A 814 -22.09 -6.30 31.26
CA PHE A 814 -22.37 -5.69 29.98
C PHE A 814 -21.14 -4.92 29.51
N CYS A 815 -20.77 -5.12 28.25
CA CYS A 815 -19.68 -4.44 27.60
C CYS A 815 -20.22 -3.22 26.84
N LEU A 816 -19.73 -2.04 27.21
CA LEU A 816 -19.93 -0.78 26.51
C LEU A 816 -18.70 -0.49 25.66
N PHE A 817 -18.89 -0.08 24.42
CA PHE A 817 -17.80 0.27 23.50
C PHE A 817 -18.29 1.31 22.50
N ARG A 818 -17.38 2.11 21.93
CA ARG A 818 -17.70 3.24 21.07
C ARG A 818 -17.15 3.04 19.67
N GLU A 819 -17.93 3.40 18.65
CA GLU A 819 -17.47 3.41 17.26
C GLU A 819 -16.89 4.78 16.89
N GLU A 820 -15.67 4.81 16.35
CA GLU A 820 -14.89 6.04 16.20
C GLU A 820 -15.34 6.99 15.09
N ARG A 821 -16.12 6.54 14.09
CA ARG A 821 -16.63 7.45 13.04
C ARG A 821 -17.88 8.19 13.49
N SER A 822 -18.87 7.46 14.01
CA SER A 822 -20.16 7.98 14.47
C SER A 822 -20.14 8.54 15.89
N LYS A 823 -19.13 8.15 16.69
CA LYS A 823 -19.02 8.42 18.13
C LYS A 823 -20.16 7.85 18.96
N HIS A 824 -20.94 6.92 18.40
CA HIS A 824 -21.99 6.22 19.16
C HIS A 824 -21.38 5.11 20.01
N TYR A 825 -21.92 4.98 21.23
CA TYR A 825 -21.72 3.84 22.10
C TYR A 825 -22.69 2.71 21.77
N PHE A 826 -22.25 1.50 22.07
CA PHE A 826 -22.98 0.26 21.91
C PHE A 826 -22.88 -0.51 23.23
N ILE A 827 -23.93 -1.25 23.57
CA ILE A 827 -23.96 -2.11 24.75
C ILE A 827 -24.28 -3.56 24.35
N ARG A 828 -23.55 -4.53 24.89
CA ARG A 828 -23.76 -5.97 24.65
C ARG A 828 -23.53 -6.76 25.93
N ASN A 829 -24.25 -7.87 26.09
CA ASN A 829 -24.01 -8.76 27.22
C ASN A 829 -22.67 -9.51 27.05
N ALA A 830 -21.80 -9.46 28.06
CA ALA A 830 -20.47 -10.07 27.98
C ALA A 830 -20.55 -11.60 27.83
N GLY A 831 -21.43 -12.25 28.58
CA GLY A 831 -21.70 -13.70 28.45
C GLY A 831 -22.30 -14.11 27.09
N GLU A 832 -22.98 -13.21 26.38
CA GLU A 832 -23.41 -13.45 25.00
C GLU A 832 -22.24 -13.39 24.02
N ILE A 833 -21.34 -12.39 24.16
CA ILE A 833 -20.14 -12.28 23.33
C ILE A 833 -19.25 -13.53 23.50
N TRP A 834 -19.13 -14.08 24.70
CA TRP A 834 -18.41 -15.33 24.93
C TRP A 834 -19.02 -16.54 24.20
N ARG A 835 -20.37 -16.63 24.16
CA ARG A 835 -21.08 -17.79 23.58
C ARG A 835 -21.23 -17.70 22.06
N ARG A 836 -21.59 -16.53 21.55
CA ARG A 836 -21.96 -16.32 20.14
C ARG A 836 -20.99 -15.43 19.39
N GLY A 837 -20.16 -14.65 20.09
CA GLY A 837 -19.36 -13.60 19.47
C GLY A 837 -20.12 -12.30 19.29
N LEU A 838 -19.67 -11.47 18.36
CA LEU A 838 -20.31 -10.19 18.03
C LEU A 838 -20.90 -10.25 16.61
N PHE A 839 -22.16 -9.85 16.47
CA PHE A 839 -22.79 -9.64 15.17
C PHE A 839 -22.33 -8.32 14.56
N VAL A 840 -22.01 -8.35 13.27
CA VAL A 840 -21.52 -7.19 12.52
C VAL A 840 -22.35 -7.00 11.25
N SER A 841 -22.58 -5.75 10.87
CA SER A 841 -23.21 -5.36 9.60
C SER A 841 -22.42 -4.20 8.99
N LEU A 842 -21.96 -4.41 7.76
CA LEU A 842 -21.12 -3.46 7.02
C LEU A 842 -21.73 -3.23 5.64
N LYS A 843 -21.91 -1.97 5.26
CA LYS A 843 -22.17 -1.56 3.87
C LYS A 843 -20.92 -1.78 3.01
N GLY A 844 -21.07 -1.57 1.70
CA GLY A 844 -19.93 -1.61 0.79
C GLY A 844 -18.85 -0.60 1.17
N TYR A 845 -17.60 -1.03 1.25
CA TYR A 845 -16.44 -0.24 1.66
C TYR A 845 -16.54 0.40 3.06
N GLU A 846 -17.51 -0.02 3.89
CA GLU A 846 -17.65 0.51 5.24
C GLU A 846 -16.54 -0.04 6.15
N ASN A 847 -15.94 0.85 6.92
CA ASN A 847 -15.09 0.51 8.04
C ASN A 847 -15.74 0.98 9.35
N GLN A 848 -15.59 0.17 10.40
CA GLN A 848 -16.04 0.46 11.76
C GLN A 848 -14.88 0.16 12.71
N VAL A 849 -14.49 1.15 13.49
CA VAL A 849 -13.42 0.99 14.49
C VAL A 849 -14.03 1.18 15.86
N TYR A 850 -14.13 0.09 16.62
CA TYR A 850 -14.64 0.10 17.98
C TYR A 850 -13.49 0.23 18.97
N MET A 851 -13.65 1.12 19.93
CA MET A 851 -12.71 1.43 21.00
C MET A 851 -13.45 1.65 22.33
N ASP A 852 -12.72 2.06 23.36
CA ASP A 852 -13.27 2.43 24.67
C ASP A 852 -14.12 1.30 25.31
N PHE A 853 -13.67 0.05 25.12
CA PHE A 853 -14.29 -1.12 25.73
C PHE A 853 -14.23 -1.02 27.26
N ARG A 854 -15.40 -1.01 27.91
CA ARG A 854 -15.55 -1.00 29.37
C ARG A 854 -16.66 -1.96 29.78
N GLU A 855 -16.41 -2.74 30.82
CA GLU A 855 -17.44 -3.60 31.41
C GLU A 855 -18.12 -2.91 32.59
N VAL A 856 -19.44 -3.08 32.66
CA VAL A 856 -20.26 -2.65 33.77
C VAL A 856 -21.06 -3.85 34.27
N GLU A 857 -21.11 -4.04 35.59
CA GLU A 857 -22.01 -5.03 36.19
C GLU A 857 -23.43 -4.45 36.22
N ASP A 858 -24.42 -5.26 35.88
CA ASP A 858 -25.81 -4.84 35.94
C ASP A 858 -26.24 -4.54 37.38
N ASN A 859 -27.11 -3.55 37.54
CA ASN A 859 -27.62 -3.20 38.85
C ASN A 859 -28.76 -4.15 39.27
N SER A 860 -29.19 -4.04 40.52
CA SER A 860 -30.28 -4.88 41.07
C SER A 860 -31.62 -4.74 40.33
N MET A 861 -31.81 -3.66 39.57
CA MET A 861 -33.01 -3.38 38.77
C MET A 861 -32.88 -3.85 37.30
N GLY A 862 -31.70 -4.34 36.89
CA GLY A 862 -31.45 -4.82 35.53
C GLY A 862 -31.45 -3.72 34.46
N HIS A 863 -31.07 -2.48 34.79
CA HIS A 863 -31.17 -1.38 33.83
C HIS A 863 -30.25 -1.56 32.62
N TYR A 864 -29.06 -2.14 32.78
CA TYR A 864 -28.16 -2.35 31.64
C TYR A 864 -28.66 -3.48 30.73
N ALA A 865 -29.26 -4.53 31.29
CA ALA A 865 -29.98 -5.53 30.50
C ALA A 865 -31.13 -4.92 29.69
N GLN A 866 -31.92 -4.04 30.31
CA GLN A 866 -33.00 -3.31 29.61
C GLN A 866 -32.45 -2.38 28.52
N ALA A 867 -31.33 -1.69 28.78
CA ALA A 867 -30.67 -0.85 27.78
C ALA A 867 -30.20 -1.66 26.57
N ALA A 868 -29.58 -2.81 26.80
CA ALA A 868 -29.20 -3.72 25.73
C ALA A 868 -30.40 -4.24 24.93
N ALA A 869 -31.53 -4.51 25.61
CA ALA A 869 -32.75 -4.95 24.94
C ALA A 869 -33.41 -3.84 24.10
N ILE A 870 -33.54 -2.62 24.64
CA ILE A 870 -34.19 -1.48 23.96
C ILE A 870 -33.37 -1.00 22.77
N THR A 871 -32.05 -0.91 22.93
CA THR A 871 -31.16 -0.53 21.83
C THR A 871 -31.14 -1.60 20.74
N ALA A 872 -31.44 -2.87 21.07
CA ALA A 872 -31.54 -3.99 20.15
C ALA A 872 -30.34 -4.11 19.19
N GLY A 873 -29.16 -3.72 19.66
CA GLY A 873 -27.95 -3.71 18.87
C GLY A 873 -27.55 -2.35 18.27
N GLY A 874 -28.45 -1.38 18.27
CA GLY A 874 -28.23 -0.01 17.78
C GLY A 874 -27.26 0.80 18.65
N GLY A 875 -26.66 1.82 18.03
CA GLY A 875 -25.79 2.78 18.71
C GLY A 875 -26.57 3.94 19.34
N PHE A 876 -26.04 4.50 20.42
CA PHE A 876 -26.59 5.66 21.14
C PHE A 876 -25.47 6.65 21.48
N ARG A 877 -25.80 7.92 21.76
CA ARG A 877 -24.77 8.94 22.07
C ARG A 877 -24.29 8.89 23.51
N ASP A 878 -25.22 8.67 24.43
CA ASP A 878 -24.95 8.67 25.86
C ASP A 878 -25.72 7.54 26.54
N ILE A 879 -25.01 6.75 27.35
CA ILE A 879 -25.64 5.67 28.12
C ILE A 879 -26.53 6.25 29.23
N ASP A 880 -26.18 7.41 29.78
CA ASP A 880 -26.93 8.01 30.89
C ASP A 880 -28.31 8.48 30.41
N GLU A 881 -28.44 8.94 29.17
CA GLU A 881 -29.73 9.27 28.57
C GLU A 881 -30.61 8.01 28.40
N VAL A 882 -30.03 6.90 27.94
CA VAL A 882 -30.73 5.62 27.78
C VAL A 882 -31.16 5.06 29.14
N LEU A 883 -30.28 5.10 30.14
CA LEU A 883 -30.58 4.67 31.50
C LEU A 883 -31.64 5.57 32.14
N LYS A 884 -31.60 6.89 31.92
CA LYS A 884 -32.61 7.84 32.39
C LYS A 884 -33.97 7.56 31.74
N GLU A 885 -34.01 7.23 30.45
CA GLU A 885 -35.24 6.82 29.77
C GLU A 885 -35.82 5.53 30.38
N ILE A 886 -35.01 4.50 30.61
CA ILE A 886 -35.44 3.24 31.25
C ILE A 886 -36.00 3.52 32.63
N PHE A 887 -35.29 4.35 33.39
CA PHE A 887 -35.70 4.77 34.72
C PHE A 887 -37.06 5.48 34.68
N LEU A 888 -37.28 6.39 33.72
CA LEU A 888 -38.52 7.14 33.54
C LEU A 888 -39.64 6.35 32.83
N MET A 889 -39.39 5.11 32.41
CA MET A 889 -40.36 4.31 31.67
C MET A 889 -41.71 4.12 32.41
N PRO A 890 -41.75 3.90 33.74
CA PRO A 890 -43.02 3.86 34.49
C PRO A 890 -43.80 5.17 34.41
N LEU A 891 -43.11 6.31 34.43
CA LEU A 891 -43.72 7.64 34.28
C LEU A 891 -44.27 7.85 32.86
N HIS A 892 -43.52 7.46 31.83
CA HIS A 892 -43.95 7.54 30.44
C HIS A 892 -45.13 6.60 30.14
N GLN A 893 -45.19 5.44 30.80
CA GLN A 893 -46.34 4.53 30.74
C GLN A 893 -47.55 5.15 31.44
N ALA A 894 -47.38 5.75 32.62
CA ALA A 894 -48.44 6.45 33.31
C ALA A 894 -49.01 7.61 32.48
N PHE A 895 -48.18 8.34 31.73
CA PHE A 895 -48.66 9.35 30.77
C PHE A 895 -49.54 8.70 29.68
N ARG A 896 -49.03 7.67 29.00
CA ARG A 896 -49.72 7.02 27.87
C ARG A 896 -51.04 6.34 28.25
N GLU A 897 -51.09 5.67 29.40
CA GLU A 897 -52.29 4.96 29.85
C GLU A 897 -53.42 5.91 30.29
N ASN A 898 -53.06 7.11 30.75
CA ASN A 898 -54.01 8.01 31.40
C ASN A 898 -54.35 9.27 30.57
N LEU A 899 -53.45 9.73 29.69
CA LEU A 899 -53.67 10.84 28.75
C LEU A 899 -53.78 10.29 27.32
N ARG A 900 -54.90 9.63 27.06
CA ARG A 900 -55.17 8.87 25.83
C ARG A 900 -55.49 9.78 24.64
N LEU A 901 -55.11 9.31 23.44
CA LEU A 901 -55.32 10.00 22.16
C LEU A 901 -56.78 10.45 21.93
N ASP A 902 -57.76 9.67 22.38
CA ASP A 902 -59.17 9.99 22.15
C ASP A 902 -59.65 11.27 22.86
N LEU A 903 -58.98 11.68 23.95
CA LEU A 903 -59.22 12.99 24.57
C LEU A 903 -58.71 14.14 23.67
N PHE A 904 -57.51 13.99 23.11
CA PHE A 904 -56.92 14.97 22.21
C PHE A 904 -57.71 15.09 20.90
N THR A 905 -58.16 13.96 20.35
CA THR A 905 -59.01 13.94 19.16
C THR A 905 -60.37 14.58 19.42
N ALA A 906 -61.00 14.32 20.57
CA ALA A 906 -62.28 14.95 20.93
C ALA A 906 -62.16 16.49 21.03
N TYR A 907 -61.08 17.00 21.63
CA TYR A 907 -60.83 18.43 21.70
C TYR A 907 -60.48 19.04 20.33
N LYS A 908 -59.66 18.34 19.53
CA LYS A 908 -59.36 18.72 18.14
C LYS A 908 -60.62 18.85 17.29
N ASP A 909 -61.52 17.87 17.35
CA ASP A 909 -62.77 17.90 16.59
C ASP A 909 -63.73 18.98 17.11
N CYS A 910 -63.73 19.26 18.42
CA CYS A 910 -64.50 20.37 18.97
C CYS A 910 -64.03 21.72 18.42
N LEU A 911 -62.71 21.97 18.43
CA LEU A 911 -62.16 23.25 18.03
C LEU A 911 -62.11 23.46 16.50
N LEU A 912 -61.82 22.40 15.72
CA LEU A 912 -61.67 22.51 14.26
C LEU A 912 -62.95 22.19 13.47
N LYS A 913 -63.87 21.41 14.04
CA LYS A 913 -65.09 20.93 13.34
C LYS A 913 -66.38 21.33 14.06
N ASP A 914 -66.31 22.13 15.12
CA ASP A 914 -67.46 22.49 15.98
C ASP A 914 -68.22 21.25 16.52
N ALA A 915 -67.53 20.12 16.69
CA ALA A 915 -68.14 18.90 17.22
C ALA A 915 -68.43 19.03 18.73
N PRO A 916 -69.54 18.47 19.25
CA PRO A 916 -69.82 18.51 20.67
C PRO A 916 -68.81 17.62 21.44
N LEU A 917 -68.25 18.15 22.53
CA LEU A 917 -67.43 17.36 23.44
C LEU A 917 -68.28 16.28 24.13
N PRO A 918 -67.71 15.09 24.41
CA PRO A 918 -68.37 14.07 25.22
C PRO A 918 -68.79 14.63 26.59
N ALA A 919 -69.98 14.25 27.08
CA ALA A 919 -70.52 14.74 28.35
C ALA A 919 -69.62 14.43 29.56
N ASP A 920 -68.76 13.42 29.46
CA ASP A 920 -67.81 13.00 30.47
C ASP A 920 -66.36 13.48 30.21
N PHE A 921 -66.12 14.29 29.18
CA PHE A 921 -64.79 14.76 28.76
C PHE A 921 -63.97 15.35 29.93
N MET A 922 -64.53 16.33 30.64
CA MET A 922 -63.88 16.96 31.79
C MET A 922 -63.55 15.96 32.91
N LYS A 923 -64.46 15.03 33.19
CA LYS A 923 -64.25 14.00 34.21
C LYS A 923 -63.15 13.02 33.81
N ARG A 924 -63.10 12.66 32.52
CA ARG A 924 -62.10 11.73 31.97
C ARG A 924 -60.70 12.35 31.97
N ILE A 925 -60.56 13.60 31.54
CA ILE A 925 -59.27 14.29 31.55
C ILE A 925 -58.79 14.57 32.97
N GLU A 926 -59.68 14.98 33.90
CA GLU A 926 -59.33 15.15 35.32
C GLU A 926 -58.84 13.82 35.92
N THR A 927 -59.58 12.73 35.69
CA THR A 927 -59.23 11.42 36.24
C THR A 927 -57.91 10.91 35.67
N GLY A 928 -57.71 11.05 34.35
CA GLY A 928 -56.48 10.66 33.68
C GLY A 928 -55.28 11.48 34.16
N TYR A 929 -55.38 12.80 34.11
CA TYR A 929 -54.30 13.69 34.54
C TYR A 929 -53.95 13.52 36.02
N ARG A 930 -54.94 13.34 36.90
CA ARG A 930 -54.70 13.06 38.33
C ARG A 930 -53.96 11.74 38.54
N LYS A 931 -54.25 10.69 37.76
CA LYS A 931 -53.52 9.41 37.82
C LYS A 931 -52.08 9.55 37.33
N PHE A 932 -51.88 10.27 36.22
CA PHE A 932 -50.55 10.62 35.72
C PHE A 932 -49.73 11.38 36.78
N LEU A 933 -50.28 12.47 37.34
CA LEU A 933 -49.60 13.26 38.37
C LEU A 933 -49.30 12.47 39.63
N LYS A 934 -50.20 11.57 40.08
CA LYS A 934 -49.89 10.67 41.20
C LYS A 934 -48.70 9.77 40.89
N GLY A 935 -48.63 9.24 39.66
CA GLY A 935 -47.48 8.47 39.20
C GLY A 935 -46.20 9.31 39.17
N ALA A 936 -46.27 10.53 38.63
CA ALA A 936 -45.15 11.46 38.52
C ALA A 936 -44.60 11.92 39.87
N VAL A 937 -45.48 12.29 40.79
CA VAL A 937 -45.11 12.77 42.13
C VAL A 937 -44.59 11.63 43.01
N ALA A 938 -45.21 10.44 42.96
CA ALA A 938 -44.68 9.27 43.67
C ALA A 938 -43.30 8.86 43.14
N PHE A 939 -43.13 8.83 41.82
CA PHE A 939 -41.86 8.54 41.19
C PHE A 939 -40.76 9.56 41.55
N SER A 940 -41.10 10.84 41.67
CA SER A 940 -40.17 11.92 42.02
C SER A 940 -39.88 12.01 43.53
N ALA A 941 -40.79 11.55 44.41
CA ALA A 941 -40.60 11.54 45.86
C ALA A 941 -39.71 10.38 46.34
N ASP A 942 -39.75 9.23 45.66
CA ASP A 942 -38.97 8.04 46.03
C ASP A 942 -37.54 8.04 45.46
N ASN A 943 -37.19 9.02 44.61
CA ASN A 943 -35.94 8.99 43.84
C ASN A 943 -35.18 10.32 43.83
N PHE A 944 -34.12 10.39 44.65
CA PHE A 944 -33.25 11.55 44.87
C PHE A 944 -32.35 11.94 43.67
N MET A 945 -32.40 11.20 42.56
CA MET A 945 -31.50 11.37 41.39
C MET A 945 -31.96 12.44 40.40
N LEU A 946 -33.15 13.03 40.57
CA LEU A 946 -33.60 14.21 39.84
C LEU A 946 -33.27 15.43 40.71
N GLY A 947 -32.40 16.33 40.22
CA GLY A 947 -31.74 17.38 41.01
C GLY A 947 -32.66 18.39 41.73
N LYS A 948 -33.97 18.36 41.51
CA LYS A 948 -34.99 19.12 42.25
C LYS A 948 -36.10 18.16 42.73
N ALA A 949 -35.86 17.44 43.82
CA ALA A 949 -36.87 16.60 44.46
C ALA A 949 -38.00 17.45 45.06
N TYR A 950 -39.25 16.98 44.97
CA TYR A 950 -40.37 17.59 45.70
C TYR A 950 -40.08 17.48 47.22
N PRO A 951 -39.95 18.59 47.97
CA PRO A 951 -39.44 18.55 49.35
C PRO A 951 -40.45 18.02 50.38
N GLY A 952 -41.71 17.77 49.99
CA GLY A 952 -42.78 17.36 50.90
C GLY A 952 -42.97 15.84 50.99
N GLY A 953 -43.15 15.32 52.22
CA GLY A 953 -43.47 13.90 52.46
C GLY A 953 -44.84 13.45 51.90
N ALA A 954 -45.17 12.17 52.04
CA ALA A 954 -46.37 11.53 51.44
C ALA A 954 -47.74 12.17 51.77
N ALA A 955 -47.84 13.02 52.81
CA ALA A 955 -49.05 13.78 53.14
C ALA A 955 -49.19 15.10 52.34
N ASP A 956 -48.08 15.67 51.86
CA ASP A 956 -48.05 16.88 51.03
C ASP A 956 -48.27 16.58 49.53
N THR A 957 -47.87 15.39 49.07
CA THR A 957 -48.05 14.95 47.68
C THR A 957 -49.51 14.89 47.26
N GLY A 958 -50.42 14.44 48.13
CA GLY A 958 -51.87 14.42 47.85
C GLY A 958 -52.50 15.82 47.70
N LYS A 959 -51.99 16.80 48.46
CA LYS A 959 -52.43 18.21 48.38
C LYS A 959 -51.91 18.88 47.12
N ALA A 960 -50.63 18.69 46.79
CA ALA A 960 -50.03 19.21 45.56
C ALA A 960 -50.72 18.66 44.31
N VAL A 961 -50.93 17.33 44.22
CA VAL A 961 -51.67 16.72 43.10
C VAL A 961 -53.07 17.33 42.96
N THR A 962 -53.76 17.58 44.06
CA THR A 962 -55.11 18.17 44.02
C THR A 962 -55.08 19.63 43.59
N LYS A 963 -54.13 20.45 44.09
CA LYS A 963 -53.93 21.85 43.70
C LYS A 963 -53.61 21.97 42.20
N ILE A 964 -52.66 21.18 41.71
CA ILE A 964 -52.22 21.21 40.31
C ILE A 964 -53.31 20.67 39.38
N THR A 965 -54.00 19.58 39.77
CA THR A 965 -55.14 19.10 39.00
C THR A 965 -56.22 20.18 38.90
N ALA A 966 -56.52 20.88 39.99
CA ALA A 966 -57.52 21.97 39.97
C ALA A 966 -57.09 23.12 39.03
N ALA A 967 -55.83 23.54 39.08
CA ALA A 967 -55.29 24.57 38.18
C ALA A 967 -55.30 24.12 36.70
N ALA A 968 -54.88 22.88 36.40
CA ALA A 968 -54.95 22.32 35.06
C ALA A 968 -56.40 22.27 34.55
N MET A 969 -57.35 21.83 35.40
CA MET A 969 -58.76 21.78 35.02
C MET A 969 -59.38 23.16 34.84
N SER A 970 -58.91 24.17 35.56
CA SER A 970 -59.28 25.58 35.34
C SER A 970 -58.88 26.03 33.92
N MET A 971 -57.63 25.75 33.53
CA MET A 971 -57.14 26.06 32.18
C MET A 971 -57.83 25.24 31.08
N VAL A 972 -58.14 23.96 31.33
CA VAL A 972 -58.91 23.14 30.38
C VAL A 972 -60.33 23.69 30.20
N ARG A 973 -60.96 24.27 31.24
CA ARG A 973 -62.24 24.99 31.07
C ARG A 973 -62.08 26.22 30.19
N ALA A 974 -61.01 27.00 30.37
CA ALA A 974 -60.70 28.14 29.51
C ALA A 974 -60.54 27.72 28.04
N LEU A 975 -59.91 26.56 27.78
CA LEU A 975 -59.84 25.96 26.44
C LEU A 975 -61.22 25.57 25.87
N ILE A 976 -62.12 25.02 26.70
CA ILE A 976 -63.49 24.67 26.27
C ILE A 976 -64.31 25.93 25.95
N ASP A 977 -64.08 27.02 26.69
CA ASP A 977 -64.76 28.31 26.46
C ASP A 977 -64.14 29.11 25.31
N LEU A 978 -62.92 28.77 24.86
CA LEU A 978 -62.19 29.48 23.80
C LEU A 978 -63.01 29.65 22.51
N PRO A 979 -63.65 28.61 21.90
CA PRO A 979 -64.46 28.80 20.69
C PRO A 979 -65.58 29.82 20.84
N ARG A 980 -66.19 29.91 22.04
CA ARG A 980 -67.22 30.92 22.33
C ARG A 980 -66.60 32.32 22.37
N VAL A 981 -65.49 32.48 23.08
CA VAL A 981 -64.78 33.77 23.20
C VAL A 981 -64.25 34.25 21.83
N LEU A 982 -63.73 33.35 21.01
CA LEU A 982 -63.28 33.70 19.65
C LEU A 982 -64.43 34.26 18.79
N ARG A 983 -65.62 33.65 18.87
CA ARG A 983 -66.83 34.13 18.20
C ARG A 983 -67.36 35.45 18.78
N ASP A 984 -67.46 35.54 20.10
CA ASP A 984 -68.04 36.69 20.80
C ASP A 984 -67.21 37.97 20.55
N PHE A 985 -65.88 37.84 20.48
CA PHE A 985 -64.96 38.96 20.27
C PHE A 985 -64.39 39.07 18.84
N LYS A 986 -64.88 38.25 17.90
CA LYS A 986 -64.47 38.19 16.48
C LYS A 986 -62.95 38.08 16.32
N LEU A 987 -62.36 37.10 16.99
CA LEU A 987 -60.91 36.86 17.01
C LEU A 987 -60.47 35.75 16.02
N ASP A 988 -61.37 35.24 15.19
CA ASP A 988 -61.11 34.09 14.31
C ASP A 988 -59.92 34.33 13.35
N SER A 989 -59.67 35.57 12.94
CA SER A 989 -58.53 35.94 12.08
C SER A 989 -57.20 36.09 12.84
N LEU A 990 -57.24 36.14 14.17
CA LEU A 990 -56.08 36.31 15.04
C LEU A 990 -55.63 34.99 15.64
N VAL A 991 -56.36 33.88 15.40
CA VAL A 991 -55.98 32.55 15.87
C VAL A 991 -55.78 31.57 14.71
N SER A 992 -54.53 31.14 14.47
CA SER A 992 -54.19 30.19 13.40
C SER A 992 -54.39 28.74 13.84
N LEU A 993 -55.55 28.17 13.53
CA LEU A 993 -55.88 26.80 13.90
C LEU A 993 -55.38 25.79 12.85
N THR A 994 -54.22 25.18 13.10
CA THR A 994 -53.71 24.05 12.30
C THR A 994 -54.06 22.71 12.94
N GLU A 995 -53.82 21.60 12.22
CA GLU A 995 -54.20 20.26 12.66
C GLU A 995 -53.62 19.84 14.03
N GLY A 996 -52.41 20.29 14.37
CA GLY A 996 -51.75 20.00 15.65
C GLY A 996 -51.96 21.04 16.76
N THR A 997 -52.56 22.19 16.43
CA THR A 997 -52.78 23.32 17.36
C THR A 997 -53.63 22.94 18.58
N PRO A 998 -54.77 22.25 18.45
CA PRO A 998 -55.62 21.90 19.60
C PRO A 998 -54.90 20.97 20.59
N SER A 999 -54.13 20.00 20.08
CA SER A 999 -53.37 19.08 20.92
C SER A 999 -52.28 19.81 21.70
N LEU A 1000 -51.59 20.74 21.06
CA LEU A 1000 -50.57 21.57 21.70
C LEU A 1000 -51.14 22.47 22.81
N MET A 1001 -52.27 23.13 22.56
CA MET A 1001 -52.97 23.93 23.57
C MET A 1001 -53.39 23.09 24.78
N LEU A 1002 -53.91 21.89 24.54
CA LEU A 1002 -54.31 20.98 25.62
C LEU A 1002 -53.10 20.49 26.43
N LEU A 1003 -51.99 20.15 25.78
CA LEU A 1003 -50.74 19.80 26.47
C LEU A 1003 -50.22 20.97 27.30
N TRP A 1004 -50.21 22.18 26.76
CA TRP A 1004 -49.80 23.37 27.50
C TRP A 1004 -50.68 23.60 28.74
N ALA A 1005 -52.00 23.50 28.62
CA ALA A 1005 -52.92 23.64 29.76
C ALA A 1005 -52.69 22.59 30.87
N LEU A 1006 -52.31 21.37 30.49
CA LEU A 1006 -51.97 20.30 31.43
C LEU A 1006 -50.58 20.49 32.06
N PHE A 1007 -49.60 21.04 31.35
CA PHE A 1007 -48.23 21.17 31.86
C PHE A 1007 -47.93 22.53 32.52
N LYS A 1008 -48.68 23.59 32.19
CA LYS A 1008 -48.55 24.92 32.79
C LYS A 1008 -48.47 24.91 34.33
N PRO A 1009 -49.35 24.21 35.06
CA PRO A 1009 -49.36 24.28 36.52
C PRO A 1009 -48.31 23.38 37.20
N VAL A 1010 -47.56 22.57 36.45
CA VAL A 1010 -46.64 21.55 37.02
C VAL A 1010 -45.45 22.19 37.73
N GLY A 1011 -44.97 23.35 37.29
CA GLY A 1011 -43.86 24.08 37.92
C GLY A 1011 -44.11 24.53 39.34
N SER A 1012 -45.39 24.68 39.73
CA SER A 1012 -45.78 24.99 41.12
C SER A 1012 -45.48 23.86 42.14
N LEU A 1013 -44.87 22.76 41.70
CA LEU A 1013 -44.30 21.71 42.54
C LEU A 1013 -43.00 22.12 43.25
N ILE A 1014 -42.23 23.08 42.71
CA ILE A 1014 -40.88 23.42 43.23
C ILE A 1014 -40.85 24.78 43.94
N ASP A 1015 -41.39 25.84 43.34
CA ASP A 1015 -41.34 27.21 43.87
C ASP A 1015 -42.53 28.06 43.38
N ASP A 1016 -42.68 29.29 43.90
CA ASP A 1016 -43.73 30.24 43.50
C ASP A 1016 -43.57 30.76 42.05
N ASP A 1017 -42.37 30.64 41.45
CA ASP A 1017 -42.14 30.87 40.00
C ASP A 1017 -42.47 29.62 39.19
N ALA A 1018 -43.72 29.57 38.71
CA ALA A 1018 -44.26 28.40 38.04
C ALA A 1018 -43.70 28.18 36.61
N ALA A 1019 -43.11 29.19 35.96
CA ALA A 1019 -42.71 29.13 34.55
C ALA A 1019 -41.42 28.34 34.34
N GLU A 1020 -40.36 28.69 35.07
CA GLU A 1020 -39.09 27.96 35.00
C GLU A 1020 -39.25 26.51 35.47
N GLY A 1021 -40.07 26.29 36.51
CA GLY A 1021 -40.37 24.96 37.04
C GLY A 1021 -41.07 24.04 36.02
N SER A 1022 -42.06 24.54 35.27
CA SER A 1022 -42.84 23.73 34.32
C SER A 1022 -41.98 23.26 33.14
N CYS A 1023 -41.13 24.14 32.59
CA CYS A 1023 -40.19 23.77 31.54
C CYS A 1023 -39.12 22.79 32.06
N SER A 1024 -38.58 23.02 33.26
CA SER A 1024 -37.59 22.13 33.89
C SER A 1024 -38.12 20.71 34.06
N PHE A 1025 -39.36 20.53 34.54
CA PHE A 1025 -39.97 19.20 34.66
C PHE A 1025 -40.24 18.54 33.31
N PHE A 1026 -40.64 19.31 32.30
CA PHE A 1026 -40.86 18.78 30.95
C PHE A 1026 -39.57 18.15 30.37
N ASP A 1027 -38.43 18.81 30.57
CA ASP A 1027 -37.11 18.33 30.16
C ASP A 1027 -36.59 17.21 31.09
N GLU A 1028 -36.69 17.36 32.42
CA GLU A 1028 -36.17 16.39 33.39
C GLU A 1028 -36.87 15.04 33.32
N TRP A 1029 -38.20 15.04 33.09
CA TRP A 1029 -39.00 13.84 32.91
C TRP A 1029 -38.97 13.29 31.47
N LEU A 1030 -38.20 13.90 30.57
CA LEU A 1030 -38.09 13.52 29.15
C LEU A 1030 -39.46 13.36 28.48
N LEU A 1031 -40.40 14.27 28.77
CA LEU A 1031 -41.79 14.16 28.31
C LEU A 1031 -41.98 14.41 26.82
N THR A 1032 -40.96 14.97 26.15
CA THR A 1032 -40.93 15.08 24.68
C THR A 1032 -41.21 13.74 24.02
N LYS A 1033 -40.62 12.62 24.49
CA LYS A 1033 -40.81 11.29 23.88
C LYS A 1033 -42.27 10.78 23.92
N PRO A 1034 -42.94 10.70 25.10
CA PRO A 1034 -44.34 10.29 25.14
C PRO A 1034 -45.29 11.29 24.46
N VAL A 1035 -44.99 12.59 24.44
CA VAL A 1035 -45.77 13.59 23.69
C VAL A 1035 -45.63 13.39 22.18
N SER A 1036 -44.40 13.20 21.67
CA SER A 1036 -44.16 12.95 20.24
C SER A 1036 -44.92 11.71 19.76
N ARG A 1037 -44.93 10.62 20.54
CA ARG A 1037 -45.71 9.41 20.22
C ARG A 1037 -47.22 9.68 20.18
N LEU A 1038 -47.76 10.42 21.14
CA LEU A 1038 -49.17 10.81 21.14
C LEU A 1038 -49.54 11.63 19.89
N LEU A 1039 -48.67 12.56 19.49
CA LEU A 1039 -48.86 13.38 18.29
C LEU A 1039 -48.72 12.53 17.01
N GLU A 1040 -47.81 11.57 16.97
CA GLU A 1040 -47.65 10.60 15.88
C GLU A 1040 -48.90 9.73 15.71
N GLU A 1041 -49.44 9.18 16.79
CA GLU A 1041 -50.69 8.41 16.78
C GLU A 1041 -51.89 9.24 16.30
N SER A 1042 -51.83 10.57 16.43
CA SER A 1042 -52.84 11.51 15.91
C SER A 1042 -52.75 11.78 14.40
N GLY A 1043 -51.74 11.21 13.72
CA GLY A 1043 -51.53 11.29 12.28
C GLY A 1043 -50.60 12.41 11.81
N LEU A 1044 -49.88 13.08 12.72
CA LEU A 1044 -48.93 14.15 12.37
C LEU A 1044 -47.61 13.57 11.86
N ASN A 1045 -46.97 14.26 10.91
CA ASN A 1045 -45.64 13.88 10.42
C ASN A 1045 -44.52 14.29 11.38
N ALA A 1046 -43.34 13.68 11.25
CA ALA A 1046 -42.19 13.91 12.13
C ALA A 1046 -41.76 15.38 12.23
N TYR A 1047 -41.73 16.13 11.12
CA TYR A 1047 -41.35 17.55 11.13
C TYR A 1047 -42.34 18.40 11.95
N SER A 1048 -43.64 18.15 11.78
CA SER A 1048 -44.67 18.82 12.57
C SER A 1048 -44.57 18.47 14.06
N ILE A 1049 -44.21 17.22 14.39
CA ILE A 1049 -44.04 16.77 15.78
C ILE A 1049 -42.87 17.49 16.45
N ASP A 1050 -41.71 17.53 15.79
CA ASP A 1050 -40.52 18.22 16.31
C ASP A 1050 -40.80 19.72 16.50
N ARG A 1051 -41.47 20.36 15.52
CA ARG A 1051 -41.87 21.76 15.64
C ARG A 1051 -42.82 21.97 16.82
N LEU A 1052 -43.89 21.18 16.94
CA LEU A 1052 -44.90 21.36 18.00
C LEU A 1052 -44.35 21.09 19.41
N THR A 1053 -43.49 20.09 19.57
CA THR A 1053 -42.85 19.81 20.87
C THR A 1053 -41.88 20.91 21.28
N PHE A 1054 -41.13 21.47 20.33
CA PHE A 1054 -40.31 22.65 20.59
C PHE A 1054 -41.16 23.89 20.89
N THR A 1055 -42.26 24.10 20.18
CA THR A 1055 -43.24 25.16 20.49
C THR A 1055 -43.77 25.01 21.91
N LEU A 1056 -44.18 23.80 22.34
CA LEU A 1056 -44.67 23.55 23.70
C LEU A 1056 -43.67 24.03 24.76
N LYS A 1057 -42.38 23.74 24.56
CA LYS A 1057 -41.31 24.19 25.46
C LYS A 1057 -41.25 25.72 25.53
N VAL A 1058 -41.29 26.41 24.40
CA VAL A 1058 -41.30 27.88 24.34
C VAL A 1058 -42.55 28.46 25.02
N LEU A 1059 -43.72 27.82 24.87
CA LEU A 1059 -44.95 28.25 25.54
C LEU A 1059 -44.91 28.08 27.06
N LEU A 1060 -44.21 27.05 27.56
CA LEU A 1060 -44.04 26.82 29.00
C LEU A 1060 -43.05 27.83 29.61
N LEU A 1061 -41.98 28.17 28.91
CA LEU A 1061 -41.01 29.19 29.33
C LEU A 1061 -41.67 30.57 29.51
N HIS A 1062 -42.56 30.94 28.59
CA HIS A 1062 -43.23 32.25 28.60
C HIS A 1062 -44.66 32.18 29.11
N GLN A 1063 -45.06 31.12 29.84
CA GLN A 1063 -46.48 30.86 30.18
C GLN A 1063 -47.18 31.97 30.98
N ASP A 1064 -46.41 32.82 31.68
CA ASP A 1064 -46.89 33.92 32.53
C ASP A 1064 -46.43 35.30 32.00
N TRP A 1065 -46.05 35.40 30.71
CA TRP A 1065 -45.56 36.66 30.11
C TRP A 1065 -46.56 37.82 30.19
N TYR A 1066 -47.86 37.52 30.23
CA TYR A 1066 -48.94 38.50 30.32
C TYR A 1066 -49.65 38.37 31.68
N THR A 1067 -49.00 38.86 32.74
CA THR A 1067 -49.64 39.06 34.05
C THR A 1067 -50.16 40.50 34.15
N SER A 1068 -51.39 40.68 34.64
CA SER A 1068 -52.15 41.94 34.54
C SER A 1068 -51.63 43.10 35.42
N ALA A 1069 -50.34 43.12 35.75
CA ALA A 1069 -49.75 44.02 36.73
C ALA A 1069 -48.31 44.40 36.38
N ASP A 1070 -48.07 45.04 35.22
CA ASP A 1070 -47.10 46.13 35.16
C ASP A 1070 -47.23 46.99 33.90
N GLU A 1071 -46.72 48.23 34.00
CA GLU A 1071 -46.52 49.27 32.98
C GLU A 1071 -47.70 50.13 32.48
N SER A 1072 -47.36 51.41 32.25
CA SER A 1072 -48.24 52.56 32.03
C SER A 1072 -48.84 52.71 30.62
N SER A 1073 -48.44 51.88 29.64
CA SER A 1073 -49.06 51.80 28.30
C SER A 1073 -48.89 50.42 27.63
N PRO A 1074 -49.76 50.04 26.66
CA PRO A 1074 -49.61 48.80 25.90
C PRO A 1074 -48.31 48.70 25.09
N GLU A 1075 -47.80 49.81 24.59
CA GLU A 1075 -46.57 49.86 23.77
C GLU A 1075 -45.32 49.59 24.61
N ALA A 1076 -45.27 50.07 25.86
CA ALA A 1076 -44.20 49.77 26.80
C ALA A 1076 -44.17 48.27 27.14
N ALA A 1077 -45.34 47.71 27.45
CA ALA A 1077 -45.49 46.28 27.73
C ALA A 1077 -45.07 45.41 26.53
N ALA A 1078 -45.35 45.86 25.29
CA ALA A 1078 -44.91 45.17 24.07
C ALA A 1078 -43.37 45.15 23.93
N GLY A 1079 -42.70 46.26 24.27
CA GLY A 1079 -41.24 46.37 24.26
C GLY A 1079 -40.58 45.50 25.33
N ALA A 1080 -41.02 45.62 26.59
CA ALA A 1080 -40.47 44.87 27.71
C ALA A 1080 -40.61 43.35 27.53
N ALA A 1081 -41.78 42.89 27.06
CA ALA A 1081 -42.00 41.48 26.76
C ALA A 1081 -41.08 40.99 25.63
N MET A 1082 -40.95 41.75 24.53
CA MET A 1082 -40.10 41.35 23.40
C MET A 1082 -38.61 41.31 23.75
N GLU A 1083 -38.13 42.22 24.59
CA GLU A 1083 -36.74 42.17 25.11
C GLU A 1083 -36.50 40.91 25.94
N THR A 1084 -37.45 40.57 26.81
CA THR A 1084 -37.41 39.35 27.61
C THR A 1084 -37.40 38.12 26.71
N PHE A 1085 -38.24 38.08 25.68
CA PHE A 1085 -38.29 37.00 24.71
C PHE A 1085 -36.97 36.81 23.94
N ILE A 1086 -36.40 37.88 23.41
CA ILE A 1086 -35.14 37.80 22.61
C ILE A 1086 -33.94 37.48 23.50
N SER A 1087 -34.00 37.75 24.81
CA SER A 1087 -32.95 37.36 25.75
C SER A 1087 -32.89 35.85 26.02
N CYS A 1088 -33.93 35.09 25.64
CA CYS A 1088 -34.02 33.63 25.81
C CYS A 1088 -33.48 32.89 24.57
N ASP A 1089 -32.58 31.93 24.80
CA ASP A 1089 -31.92 31.15 23.74
C ASP A 1089 -32.92 30.30 22.94
N GLU A 1090 -33.87 29.66 23.61
CA GLU A 1090 -34.92 28.87 22.99
C GLU A 1090 -35.82 29.71 22.07
N THR A 1091 -36.12 30.95 22.46
CA THR A 1091 -36.90 31.86 21.62
C THR A 1091 -36.09 32.32 20.39
N ARG A 1092 -34.80 32.61 20.53
CA ARG A 1092 -33.94 32.96 19.38
C ARG A 1092 -33.85 31.81 18.36
N LEU A 1093 -33.75 30.57 18.85
CA LEU A 1093 -33.82 29.37 18.02
C LEU A 1093 -35.20 29.23 17.35
N PHE A 1094 -36.30 29.52 18.08
CA PHE A 1094 -37.66 29.49 17.53
C PHE A 1094 -37.85 30.46 16.38
N LEU A 1095 -37.29 31.67 16.52
CA LEU A 1095 -37.31 32.75 15.53
C LEU A 1095 -36.42 32.48 14.31
N GLY A 1096 -35.62 31.40 14.32
CA GLY A 1096 -34.74 31.03 13.21
C GLY A 1096 -33.67 32.09 12.94
N GLU A 1097 -33.12 32.68 14.01
CA GLU A 1097 -32.15 33.76 13.87
C GLU A 1097 -30.90 33.34 13.10
N ASN A 1098 -30.47 34.17 12.14
CA ASN A 1098 -29.27 33.94 11.36
C ASN A 1098 -28.43 35.23 11.26
N ARG A 1099 -27.11 35.08 11.31
CA ARG A 1099 -26.17 36.19 11.21
C ARG A 1099 -25.60 36.28 9.81
N PHE A 1100 -25.85 37.39 9.13
CA PHE A 1100 -25.32 37.70 7.81
C PHE A 1100 -24.64 39.08 7.84
N GLU A 1101 -23.37 39.15 7.42
CA GLU A 1101 -22.55 40.37 7.45
C GLU A 1101 -22.52 41.09 8.82
N GLY A 1102 -22.53 40.32 9.90
CA GLY A 1102 -22.50 40.86 11.27
C GLY A 1102 -23.85 41.37 11.80
N ILE A 1103 -24.92 41.33 10.99
CA ILE A 1103 -26.29 41.72 11.38
C ILE A 1103 -27.13 40.47 11.68
N LEU A 1104 -27.95 40.53 12.72
CA LEU A 1104 -28.83 39.44 13.14
C LEU A 1104 -30.23 39.63 12.55
N TYR A 1105 -30.68 38.65 11.78
CA TYR A 1105 -31.99 38.61 11.16
C TYR A 1105 -32.83 37.50 11.79
N PHE A 1106 -34.15 37.72 11.92
CA PHE A 1106 -35.11 36.68 12.30
C PHE A 1106 -35.95 36.24 11.09
N ASN A 1107 -36.47 35.02 11.11
CA ASN A 1107 -37.38 34.53 10.08
C ASN A 1107 -38.80 35.08 10.31
N ARG A 1108 -39.40 35.62 9.25
CA ARG A 1108 -40.72 36.26 9.31
C ARG A 1108 -41.82 35.30 9.72
N GLU A 1109 -41.91 34.14 9.07
CA GLU A 1109 -42.96 33.16 9.34
C GLU A 1109 -42.89 32.64 10.78
N CYS A 1110 -41.68 32.39 11.29
CA CYS A 1110 -41.45 32.00 12.68
C CYS A 1110 -41.83 33.11 13.67
N TYR A 1111 -41.57 34.38 13.34
CA TYR A 1111 -41.97 35.51 14.19
C TYR A 1111 -43.50 35.69 14.23
N GLU A 1112 -44.17 35.61 13.07
CA GLU A 1112 -45.64 35.66 12.99
C GLU A 1112 -46.28 34.50 13.80
N GLU A 1113 -45.71 33.29 13.73
CA GLU A 1113 -46.11 32.15 14.54
C GLU A 1113 -45.87 32.39 16.05
N PHE A 1114 -44.73 32.97 16.42
CA PHE A 1114 -44.37 33.24 17.81
C PHE A 1114 -45.34 34.21 18.49
N ILE A 1115 -45.59 35.38 17.88
CA ILE A 1115 -46.48 36.39 18.46
C ILE A 1115 -47.93 35.89 18.52
N TRP A 1116 -48.33 35.06 17.55
CA TRP A 1116 -49.63 34.41 17.56
C TRP A 1116 -49.79 33.49 18.78
N TRP A 1117 -48.76 32.69 19.07
CA TRP A 1117 -48.74 31.81 20.23
C TRP A 1117 -48.75 32.58 21.55
N MET A 1118 -47.97 33.66 21.66
CA MET A 1118 -47.96 34.52 22.85
C MET A 1118 -49.34 35.13 23.10
N PHE A 1119 -49.99 35.66 22.06
CA PHE A 1119 -51.37 36.16 22.13
C PHE A 1119 -52.33 35.07 22.61
N THR A 1120 -52.19 33.85 22.07
CA THR A 1120 -53.08 32.72 22.38
C THR A 1120 -52.99 32.31 23.86
N ILE A 1121 -51.79 32.15 24.42
CA ILE A 1121 -51.63 31.75 25.82
C ILE A 1121 -52.05 32.87 26.79
N ALA A 1122 -51.84 34.14 26.42
CA ALA A 1122 -52.33 35.29 27.20
C ALA A 1122 -53.86 35.35 27.20
N LEU A 1123 -54.50 35.14 26.04
CA LEU A 1123 -55.96 35.07 25.94
C LEU A 1123 -56.51 33.93 26.82
N LEU A 1124 -55.88 32.76 26.82
CA LEU A 1124 -56.31 31.64 27.66
C LEU A 1124 -56.22 31.96 29.15
N ASN A 1125 -55.14 32.61 29.60
CA ASN A 1125 -55.01 33.10 30.98
C ASN A 1125 -56.10 34.13 31.34
N LEU A 1126 -56.50 34.99 30.41
CA LEU A 1126 -57.59 35.96 30.61
C LEU A 1126 -58.97 35.29 30.67
N ILE A 1127 -59.20 34.24 29.89
CA ILE A 1127 -60.43 33.44 29.95
C ILE A 1127 -60.49 32.69 31.28
N GLU A 1128 -59.38 32.11 31.71
CA GLU A 1128 -59.29 31.40 33.01
C GLU A 1128 -59.67 32.31 34.19
N THR A 1129 -59.25 33.58 34.14
CA THR A 1129 -59.48 34.57 35.19
C THR A 1129 -60.76 35.40 35.01
N ASP A 1130 -61.57 35.10 33.99
CA ASP A 1130 -62.79 35.84 33.61
C ASP A 1130 -62.55 37.34 33.33
N LYS A 1131 -61.33 37.69 32.89
CA LYS A 1131 -60.90 39.07 32.58
C LYS A 1131 -60.85 39.37 31.08
N ALA A 1132 -61.22 38.41 30.23
CA ALA A 1132 -61.14 38.55 28.78
C ALA A 1132 -61.90 39.77 28.25
N ALA A 1133 -63.07 40.12 28.82
CA ALA A 1133 -63.83 41.30 28.38
C ALA A 1133 -63.13 42.64 28.71
N GLU A 1134 -62.38 42.70 29.80
CA GLU A 1134 -61.72 43.91 30.31
C GLU A 1134 -60.36 44.15 29.62
N GLU A 1135 -59.53 43.10 29.51
CA GLU A 1135 -58.12 43.22 29.14
C GLU A 1135 -57.82 42.90 27.66
N LEU A 1136 -58.79 42.34 26.92
CA LEU A 1136 -58.58 42.00 25.50
C LEU A 1136 -58.23 43.21 24.61
N PRO A 1137 -58.79 44.42 24.80
CA PRO A 1137 -58.36 45.61 24.04
C PRO A 1137 -56.87 45.94 24.27
N ARG A 1138 -56.38 45.77 25.50
CA ARG A 1138 -54.97 45.98 25.85
C ARG A 1138 -54.08 44.94 25.18
N LEU A 1139 -54.44 43.66 25.27
CA LEU A 1139 -53.71 42.56 24.61
C LEU A 1139 -53.66 42.71 23.09
N LYS A 1140 -54.75 43.18 22.46
CA LYS A 1140 -54.77 43.52 21.02
C LYS A 1140 -53.80 44.64 20.68
N SER A 1141 -53.73 45.68 21.50
CA SER A 1141 -52.82 46.81 21.30
C SER A 1141 -51.35 46.39 21.37
N VAL A 1142 -51.00 45.48 22.29
CA VAL A 1142 -49.66 44.85 22.36
C VAL A 1142 -49.34 44.09 21.07
N MET A 1143 -50.28 43.27 20.58
CA MET A 1143 -50.10 42.50 19.34
C MET A 1143 -49.95 43.41 18.11
N GLU A 1144 -50.73 44.47 18.01
CA GLU A 1144 -50.62 45.47 16.93
C GLU A 1144 -49.27 46.19 16.95
N ALA A 1145 -48.72 46.46 18.13
CA ALA A 1145 -47.38 47.02 18.28
C ALA A 1145 -46.31 46.08 17.73
N TRP A 1146 -46.36 44.78 18.05
CA TRP A 1146 -45.43 43.77 17.53
C TRP A 1146 -45.52 43.59 16.02
N ILE A 1147 -46.73 43.53 15.44
CA ILE A 1147 -46.94 43.41 13.99
C ILE A 1147 -46.43 44.65 13.26
N SER A 1148 -46.65 45.84 13.82
CA SER A 1148 -46.16 47.07 13.22
C SER A 1148 -44.64 47.19 13.31
N ALA A 1149 -44.02 46.72 14.38
CA ALA A 1149 -42.56 46.76 14.55
C ALA A 1149 -41.85 45.75 13.63
N GLU A 1150 -42.43 44.57 13.43
CA GLU A 1150 -41.93 43.56 12.49
C GLU A 1150 -41.79 44.12 11.07
N LYS A 1151 -42.87 44.72 10.53
CA LYS A 1151 -42.86 45.35 9.20
C LYS A 1151 -41.85 46.49 9.06
N ALA A 1152 -41.63 47.27 10.12
CA ALA A 1152 -40.70 48.40 10.11
C ALA A 1152 -39.23 47.96 10.23
N SER A 1153 -38.95 46.87 10.94
CA SER A 1153 -37.60 46.39 11.26
C SER A 1153 -36.80 45.83 10.08
N GLY A 1154 -37.47 45.51 8.96
CA GLY A 1154 -36.83 44.77 7.86
C GLY A 1154 -36.27 43.42 8.30
N TYR A 1155 -36.88 42.78 9.30
CA TYR A 1155 -36.51 41.52 9.91
C TYR A 1155 -35.19 41.53 10.68
N LYS A 1156 -34.66 42.71 11.01
CA LYS A 1156 -33.44 42.87 11.81
C LYS A 1156 -33.80 42.96 13.29
N VAL A 1157 -33.17 42.10 14.10
CA VAL A 1157 -33.46 42.01 15.54
C VAL A 1157 -33.20 43.35 16.25
N GLN A 1158 -32.12 44.05 15.90
CA GLN A 1158 -31.76 45.34 16.50
C GLN A 1158 -32.76 46.45 16.15
N GLU A 1159 -33.24 46.50 14.91
CA GLU A 1159 -34.22 47.50 14.47
C GLU A 1159 -35.60 47.21 15.08
N LEU A 1160 -35.97 45.93 15.21
CA LEU A 1160 -37.22 45.51 15.86
C LEU A 1160 -37.30 46.03 17.30
N LEU A 1161 -36.23 45.81 18.08
CA LEU A 1161 -36.14 46.32 19.45
C LEU A 1161 -36.09 47.86 19.48
N GLY A 1162 -35.41 48.49 18.52
CA GLY A 1162 -35.38 49.95 18.38
C GLY A 1162 -36.76 50.56 18.17
N PHE A 1163 -37.57 50.02 17.25
CA PHE A 1163 -38.93 50.49 16.98
C PHE A 1163 -39.89 50.29 18.16
N LEU A 1164 -39.73 49.21 18.93
CA LEU A 1164 -40.56 48.97 20.12
C LEU A 1164 -40.21 49.92 21.27
N ARG A 1165 -38.93 50.29 21.43
CA ARG A 1165 -38.48 51.31 22.40
C ARG A 1165 -39.01 52.71 22.04
N GLU A 1166 -38.88 53.10 20.77
CA GLU A 1166 -39.35 54.42 20.30
C GLU A 1166 -40.86 54.60 20.50
N LYS A 1167 -41.66 53.56 20.26
CA LYS A 1167 -43.11 53.58 20.50
C LYS A 1167 -43.49 53.57 21.97
N ALA A 1168 -42.65 53.02 22.85
CA ALA A 1168 -42.83 53.07 24.30
C ALA A 1168 -42.51 54.44 24.90
N GLY A 1169 -41.95 55.38 24.12
CA GLY A 1169 -41.48 56.68 24.60
C GLY A 1169 -40.16 56.61 25.38
N LEU A 1170 -39.35 55.57 25.11
CA LEU A 1170 -38.06 55.27 25.74
C LEU A 1170 -36.86 55.56 24.83
#